data_AF-A0A7I6N9C1-F1
#
_entry.id   AF-A0A7I6N9C1-F1
#
_cell.length_a   1.000
_cell.length_b   1.000
_cell.length_c   1.000
_cell.angle_alpha   90.00
_cell.angle_beta   90.00
_cell.angle_gamma   90.00
#
_symmetry.space_group_name_H-M   'P 1'
#
loop_
_entity.id
_entity.type
_entity.pdbx_description
1 polymer ?
#
loop_
_entity_poly.entity_id
_entity_poly.type
_entity_poly.pdbx_seq_one_letter_code
_entity_poly.pdbx_strand_id
1 'polypeptide(L)'
;MLKGVIDVSSKIIIIFLVTCWLFVGYIYFFHNKTSKNTKLNSKKSKLVDKLYNILIKVPVIKKELIEIKSRLYDNNLWEDNILKYKAVIYYLLSWISAIFSFIFVCIYFSNNKYVVFILSFFCYYVKVLVLEILIGDDTSLLSGLVEFNKDLQQNFLMYDDVYRALEESINDSTNYLVVAHATRIQKAMEDPIDMEIFTEECSNDYLKLIALNCSLTDEFGDPLTKEGNSSFIENLGFTNDVIKSELFKRKELRYWLKWKALGCLVPLLAVTPYEIWANLNLPITDMFYKSSKGFLTKIGITIATVICMYLISILSKYQTTDKLKRSYWEEKLLKVNFINKFISMFLPKNGSKKHYYYKDLIIRSNVYTKIEWIYLKRFIFSISTFIIMISLTISVHKINYYNILNNTHKNFIKNVIVINNEQVDSTDIEKDAIKAIEDKKINNDPDSIKIFLQGKGITKDNQIKVFTEKILDKTIALNSEFIKIYEIILALIIAFIASLIPEANLAIKRNLAKFDMQSEVIMFETVILILMNYEKGTPDLILDYLSKYSTIFKNPIDRAINKLQKSNNEALNELIEEVNYKPFNNIIKCLIKSEDVDVSQAFSNLSNDRKYYSKEREEEDKKTIYQRVSTSRGLSFIPILLVVILYISTPMMIVSSYEMDNFNKEMSMPLEN
;
A
#
# COMPACT_ATOMS: atom_id res chain seq x y z
N MET A 1 -35.98 0.47 -24.97
CA MET A 1 -35.36 -0.42 -23.94
C MET A 1 -33.83 -0.46 -24.01
N LEU A 2 -33.21 -0.51 -25.20
CA LEU A 2 -31.74 -0.61 -25.39
C LEU A 2 -30.89 0.57 -24.86
N LYS A 3 -31.36 1.82 -24.96
CA LYS A 3 -30.73 2.96 -24.27
C LYS A 3 -30.83 2.85 -22.75
N GLY A 4 -31.88 2.20 -22.22
CA GLY A 4 -32.18 2.19 -20.79
C GLY A 4 -31.21 1.36 -19.95
N VAL A 5 -30.73 0.21 -20.41
CA VAL A 5 -29.91 -0.70 -19.56
C VAL A 5 -28.45 -0.23 -19.44
N ILE A 6 -27.87 0.24 -20.54
CA ILE A 6 -26.51 0.82 -20.54
C ILE A 6 -26.52 2.12 -19.73
N ASP A 7 -27.52 2.97 -19.96
CA ASP A 7 -27.70 4.25 -19.26
C ASP A 7 -28.00 4.03 -17.77
N VAL A 8 -28.73 2.98 -17.38
CA VAL A 8 -28.94 2.63 -15.96
C VAL A 8 -27.65 2.16 -15.29
N SER A 9 -26.85 1.29 -15.91
CA SER A 9 -25.59 0.83 -15.29
C SER A 9 -24.55 1.94 -15.14
N SER A 10 -24.41 2.82 -16.13
CA SER A 10 -23.52 3.99 -16.06
C SER A 10 -24.05 5.05 -15.09
N LYS A 11 -25.36 5.32 -15.08
CA LYS A 11 -26.00 6.21 -14.09
C LYS A 11 -25.85 5.69 -12.68
N ILE A 12 -25.94 4.37 -12.43
CA ILE A 12 -25.78 3.79 -11.09
C ILE A 12 -24.33 3.95 -10.59
N ILE A 13 -23.33 3.76 -11.45
CA ILE A 13 -21.92 4.01 -11.09
C ILE A 13 -21.68 5.48 -10.77
N ILE A 14 -22.29 6.39 -11.55
CA ILE A 14 -22.23 7.84 -11.31
C ILE A 14 -22.95 8.20 -10.00
N ILE A 15 -24.14 7.65 -9.74
CA ILE A 15 -24.89 7.85 -8.50
C ILE A 15 -24.11 7.30 -7.30
N PHE A 16 -23.42 6.17 -7.43
CA PHE A 16 -22.53 5.65 -6.39
C PHE A 16 -21.37 6.61 -6.10
N LEU A 17 -20.68 7.08 -7.15
CA LEU A 17 -19.59 8.03 -6.98
C LEU A 17 -20.06 9.35 -6.36
N VAL A 18 -21.24 9.85 -6.77
CA VAL A 18 -21.86 11.07 -6.24
C VAL A 18 -22.33 10.88 -4.80
N THR A 19 -22.94 9.75 -4.44
CA THR A 19 -23.39 9.47 -3.06
C THR A 19 -22.20 9.27 -2.12
N CYS A 20 -21.14 8.60 -2.56
CA CYS A 20 -19.88 8.56 -1.81
C CYS A 20 -19.30 9.97 -1.63
N TRP A 21 -19.30 10.81 -2.67
CA TRP A 21 -18.83 12.19 -2.57
C TRP A 21 -19.67 13.06 -1.64
N LEU A 22 -21.00 12.94 -1.68
CA LEU A 22 -21.92 13.63 -0.78
C LEU A 22 -21.74 13.16 0.67
N PHE A 23 -21.48 11.87 0.89
CA PHE A 23 -21.21 11.33 2.22
C PHE A 23 -19.86 11.79 2.77
N VAL A 24 -18.82 11.84 1.92
CA VAL A 24 -17.52 12.45 2.27
C VAL A 24 -17.70 13.95 2.57
N GLY A 25 -18.49 14.67 1.78
CA GLY A 25 -18.85 16.07 2.04
C GLY A 25 -19.62 16.27 3.35
N TYR A 26 -20.54 15.36 3.68
CA TYR A 26 -21.25 15.34 4.95
C TYR A 26 -20.31 15.11 6.13
N ILE A 27 -19.37 14.16 6.00
CA ILE A 27 -18.33 13.93 7.02
C ILE A 27 -17.45 15.17 7.19
N TYR A 28 -17.06 15.83 6.10
CA TYR A 28 -16.28 17.07 6.15
C TYR A 28 -17.05 18.19 6.86
N PHE A 29 -18.34 18.36 6.57
CA PHE A 29 -19.21 19.32 7.26
C PHE A 29 -19.36 18.99 8.76
N PHE A 30 -19.53 17.71 9.09
CA PHE A 30 -19.61 17.24 10.48
C PHE A 30 -18.29 17.45 11.24
N HIS A 31 -17.14 17.24 10.58
CA HIS A 31 -15.82 17.53 11.13
C HIS A 31 -15.69 19.01 11.50
N ASN A 32 -16.02 19.94 10.59
CA ASN A 32 -15.97 21.38 10.88
C ASN A 32 -16.89 21.80 12.04
N LYS A 33 -18.03 21.11 12.22
CA LYS A 33 -18.96 21.37 13.34
C LYS A 33 -18.46 20.81 14.68
N THR A 34 -17.78 19.67 14.68
CA THR A 34 -17.21 19.07 15.90
C THR A 34 -15.90 19.75 16.34
N SER A 35 -15.12 20.29 15.41
CA SER A 35 -13.90 21.07 15.68
C SER A 35 -14.20 22.30 16.56
N LYS A 36 -15.35 22.97 16.35
CA LYS A 36 -15.77 24.15 17.13
C LYS A 36 -16.25 23.85 18.56
N ASN A 37 -16.54 22.60 18.91
CA ASN A 37 -17.01 22.23 20.26
C ASN A 37 -15.88 21.58 21.07
N THR A 38 -15.12 22.38 21.82
CA THR A 38 -13.97 21.93 22.63
C THR A 38 -14.33 21.35 24.00
N LYS A 39 -15.58 21.47 24.47
CA LYS A 39 -16.01 20.89 25.76
C LYS A 39 -16.44 19.42 25.61
N LEU A 40 -15.56 18.50 26.02
CA LEU A 40 -15.84 17.07 26.08
C LEU A 40 -16.75 16.73 27.27
N ASN A 41 -17.83 15.99 27.01
CA ASN A 41 -18.75 15.50 28.03
C ASN A 41 -18.10 14.29 28.76
N SER A 42 -17.89 14.37 30.07
CA SER A 42 -17.03 13.44 30.85
C SER A 42 -17.44 11.94 30.81
N LYS A 43 -18.71 11.64 30.54
CA LYS A 43 -19.20 10.26 30.34
C LYS A 43 -18.77 9.66 28.99
N LYS A 44 -18.65 10.48 27.94
CA LYS A 44 -18.26 10.03 26.59
C LYS A 44 -16.76 9.74 26.51
N SER A 45 -15.90 10.50 27.20
CA SER A 45 -14.45 10.23 27.22
C SER A 45 -14.14 8.88 27.86
N LYS A 46 -14.73 8.59 29.04
CA LYS A 46 -14.51 7.31 29.76
C LYS A 46 -14.88 6.06 28.94
N LEU A 47 -15.92 6.14 28.10
CA LEU A 47 -16.29 5.04 27.20
C LEU A 47 -15.27 4.87 26.07
N VAL A 48 -14.78 5.97 25.51
CA VAL A 48 -13.80 5.95 24.43
C VAL A 48 -12.42 5.52 24.92
N ASP A 49 -12.03 5.87 26.15
CA ASP A 49 -10.78 5.37 26.75
C ASP A 49 -10.80 3.85 26.94
N LYS A 50 -11.94 3.30 27.38
CA LYS A 50 -12.14 1.83 27.44
C LYS A 50 -12.03 1.21 26.04
N LEU A 51 -12.65 1.82 25.04
CA LEU A 51 -12.56 1.35 23.65
C LEU A 51 -11.14 1.42 23.11
N TYR A 52 -10.42 2.51 23.33
CA TYR A 52 -9.01 2.69 22.94
C TYR A 52 -8.14 1.58 23.53
N ASN A 53 -8.28 1.31 24.84
CA ASN A 53 -7.54 0.26 25.53
C ASN A 53 -7.86 -1.15 25.02
N ILE A 54 -9.08 -1.39 24.51
CA ILE A 54 -9.45 -2.66 23.87
C ILE A 54 -8.84 -2.73 22.46
N LEU A 55 -8.97 -1.67 21.67
CA LEU A 55 -8.52 -1.62 20.28
C LEU A 55 -6.99 -1.75 20.16
N ILE A 56 -6.23 -1.19 21.10
CA ILE A 56 -4.77 -1.31 21.14
C ILE A 56 -4.28 -2.75 21.37
N LYS A 57 -5.10 -3.64 21.93
CA LYS A 57 -4.70 -5.04 22.12
C LYS A 57 -4.59 -5.79 20.79
N VAL A 58 -5.27 -5.32 19.75
CA VAL A 58 -5.23 -5.91 18.40
C VAL A 58 -4.07 -5.29 17.62
N PRO A 59 -3.05 -6.06 17.18
CA PRO A 59 -1.82 -5.49 16.62
C PRO A 59 -2.04 -4.70 15.32
N VAL A 60 -3.00 -5.12 14.49
CA VAL A 60 -3.33 -4.43 13.24
C VAL A 60 -3.98 -3.07 13.52
N ILE A 61 -4.92 -3.02 14.46
CA ILE A 61 -5.64 -1.79 14.84
C ILE A 61 -4.73 -0.85 15.62
N LYS A 62 -3.91 -1.38 16.53
CA LYS A 62 -2.90 -0.62 17.28
C LYS A 62 -2.02 0.20 16.35
N LYS A 63 -1.56 -0.41 15.25
CA LYS A 63 -0.71 0.28 14.27
C LYS A 63 -1.41 1.52 13.72
N GLU A 64 -2.61 1.33 13.17
CA GLU A 64 -3.35 2.43 12.55
C GLU A 64 -3.73 3.50 13.58
N LEU A 65 -4.12 3.13 14.80
CA LEU A 65 -4.47 4.10 15.85
C LEU A 65 -3.29 4.95 16.30
N ILE A 66 -2.10 4.37 16.47
CA ILE A 66 -0.91 5.13 16.86
C ILE A 66 -0.48 6.05 15.71
N GLU A 67 -0.55 5.58 14.47
CA GLU A 67 -0.24 6.39 13.29
C GLU A 67 -1.20 7.59 13.17
N ILE A 68 -2.52 7.36 13.32
CA ILE A 68 -3.52 8.44 13.36
C ILE A 68 -3.20 9.40 14.50
N LYS A 69 -2.94 8.89 15.71
CA LYS A 69 -2.64 9.73 16.87
C LYS A 69 -1.41 10.62 16.64
N SER A 70 -0.33 10.06 16.08
CA SER A 70 0.90 10.80 15.76
C SER A 70 0.63 11.91 14.76
N ARG A 71 -0.10 11.61 13.68
CA ARG A 71 -0.44 12.61 12.66
C ARG A 71 -1.41 13.67 13.19
N LEU A 72 -2.30 13.30 14.11
CA LEU A 72 -3.17 14.25 14.80
C LEU A 72 -2.42 15.16 15.75
N TYR A 73 -1.38 14.66 16.43
CA TYR A 73 -0.49 15.48 17.25
C TYR A 73 0.22 16.53 16.39
N ASP A 74 0.78 16.12 15.26
CA ASP A 74 1.45 17.03 14.33
C ASP A 74 0.50 18.11 13.75
N ASN A 75 -0.79 17.78 13.61
CA ASN A 75 -1.80 18.71 13.07
C ASN A 75 -2.57 19.49 14.13
N ASN A 76 -2.54 19.07 15.40
CA ASN A 76 -3.30 19.68 16.48
C ASN A 76 -2.63 19.40 17.85
N LEU A 77 -2.34 20.46 18.62
CA LEU A 77 -1.92 20.31 20.02
C LEU A 77 -3.08 19.99 20.95
N TRP A 78 -3.56 18.76 20.87
CA TRP A 78 -4.52 18.25 21.83
C TRP A 78 -3.82 17.56 22.99
N GLU A 79 -4.39 17.66 24.19
CA GLU A 79 -4.00 16.81 25.32
C GLU A 79 -4.06 15.32 24.92
N ASP A 80 -3.23 14.50 25.55
CA ASP A 80 -3.11 13.07 25.24
C ASP A 80 -4.48 12.35 25.24
N ASN A 81 -5.38 12.73 26.16
CA ASN A 81 -6.73 12.18 26.24
C ASN A 81 -7.62 12.58 25.05
N ILE A 82 -7.49 13.81 24.56
CA ILE A 82 -8.24 14.29 23.39
C ILE A 82 -7.69 13.66 22.10
N LEU A 83 -6.37 13.46 22.02
CA LEU A 83 -5.73 12.73 20.92
C LEU A 83 -6.22 11.28 20.84
N LYS A 84 -6.26 10.57 21.98
CA LYS A 84 -6.83 9.21 22.06
C LYS A 84 -8.28 9.19 21.60
N TYR A 85 -9.09 10.12 22.10
CA TYR A 85 -10.51 10.23 21.75
C TYR A 85 -10.72 10.45 20.24
N LYS A 86 -10.04 11.43 19.66
CA LYS A 86 -10.19 11.76 18.23
C LYS A 86 -9.60 10.69 17.32
N ALA A 87 -8.49 10.06 17.70
CA ALA A 87 -7.92 8.94 16.95
C ALA A 87 -8.91 7.77 16.83
N VAL A 88 -9.59 7.40 17.93
CA VAL A 88 -10.62 6.35 17.91
C VAL A 88 -11.81 6.76 17.05
N ILE A 89 -12.30 7.99 17.19
CA ILE A 89 -13.45 8.45 16.42
C ILE A 89 -13.15 8.52 14.93
N TYR A 90 -12.00 9.06 14.52
CA TYR A 90 -11.64 9.14 13.11
C TYR A 90 -11.43 7.75 12.52
N TYR A 91 -10.81 6.85 13.28
CA TYR A 91 -10.73 5.44 12.89
C TYR A 91 -12.12 4.82 12.68
N LEU A 92 -13.05 4.96 13.64
CA LEU A 92 -14.40 4.41 13.53
C LEU A 92 -15.20 5.04 12.39
N LEU A 93 -15.13 6.37 12.22
CA LEU A 93 -15.84 7.09 11.17
C LEU A 93 -15.34 6.68 9.77
N SER A 94 -14.03 6.44 9.63
CA SER A 94 -13.44 5.92 8.40
C SER A 94 -13.96 4.52 8.04
N TRP A 95 -14.10 3.63 9.03
CA TRP A 95 -14.66 2.29 8.84
C TRP A 95 -16.17 2.31 8.58
N ILE A 96 -16.93 3.15 9.27
CA ILE A 96 -18.35 3.34 9.02
C ILE A 96 -18.58 3.79 7.57
N SER A 97 -17.75 4.71 7.06
CA SER A 97 -17.82 5.11 5.65
C SER A 97 -17.53 3.98 4.68
N ALA A 98 -16.53 3.15 4.98
CA ALA A 98 -16.18 1.98 4.19
C ALA A 98 -17.31 0.95 4.15
N ILE A 99 -17.89 0.63 5.31
CA ILE A 99 -18.97 -0.34 5.47
C ILE A 99 -20.24 0.17 4.80
N PHE A 100 -20.58 1.44 4.98
CA PHE A 100 -21.72 2.06 4.31
C PHE A 100 -21.58 2.01 2.78
N SER A 101 -20.40 2.35 2.26
CA SER A 101 -20.09 2.25 0.84
C SER A 101 -20.19 0.78 0.35
N PHE A 102 -19.73 -0.18 1.14
CA PHE A 102 -19.81 -1.60 0.80
C PHE A 102 -21.26 -2.13 0.80
N ILE A 103 -22.08 -1.75 1.78
CA ILE A 103 -23.51 -2.11 1.81
C ILE A 103 -24.20 -1.55 0.57
N PHE A 104 -23.92 -0.31 0.20
CA PHE A 104 -24.46 0.30 -1.01
C PHE A 104 -24.08 -0.51 -2.26
N VAL A 105 -22.80 -0.87 -2.41
CA VAL A 105 -22.31 -1.71 -3.52
C VAL A 105 -23.06 -3.04 -3.58
N CYS A 106 -23.25 -3.70 -2.44
CA CYS A 106 -23.96 -4.99 -2.37
C CYS A 106 -25.44 -4.86 -2.77
N ILE A 107 -26.12 -3.79 -2.37
CA ILE A 107 -27.53 -3.57 -2.71
C ILE A 107 -27.70 -3.35 -4.22
N TYR A 108 -26.87 -2.50 -4.82
CA TYR A 108 -27.03 -2.10 -6.22
C TYR A 108 -26.41 -3.08 -7.24
N PHE A 109 -25.33 -3.79 -6.88
CA PHE A 109 -24.60 -4.68 -7.78
C PHE A 109 -24.73 -6.17 -7.41
N SER A 110 -25.72 -6.55 -6.60
CA SER A 110 -25.96 -7.93 -6.13
C SER A 110 -25.92 -8.98 -7.25
N ASN A 111 -26.40 -8.63 -8.45
CA ASN A 111 -26.44 -9.53 -9.61
C ASN A 111 -25.05 -9.84 -10.17
N ASN A 112 -24.07 -8.94 -10.03
CA ASN A 112 -22.74 -9.11 -10.62
C ASN A 112 -21.66 -9.21 -9.52
N LYS A 113 -21.43 -10.44 -9.04
CA LYS A 113 -20.48 -10.75 -7.96
C LYS A 113 -19.06 -10.23 -8.22
N TYR A 114 -18.66 -10.15 -9.49
CA TYR A 114 -17.35 -9.61 -9.87
C TYR A 114 -17.24 -8.11 -9.60
N VAL A 115 -18.29 -7.34 -9.92
CA VAL A 115 -18.34 -5.90 -9.68
C VAL A 115 -18.31 -5.62 -8.19
N VAL A 116 -19.08 -6.40 -7.40
CA VAL A 116 -19.05 -6.33 -5.93
C VAL A 116 -17.65 -6.59 -5.38
N PHE A 117 -16.94 -7.57 -5.92
CA PHE A 117 -15.57 -7.89 -5.51
C PHE A 117 -14.59 -6.73 -5.79
N ILE A 118 -14.62 -6.13 -6.98
CA ILE A 118 -13.75 -4.98 -7.30
C ILE A 118 -14.09 -3.75 -6.46
N LEU A 119 -15.38 -3.42 -6.38
CA LEU A 119 -15.83 -2.25 -5.63
C LEU A 119 -15.58 -2.40 -4.13
N SER A 120 -15.41 -3.63 -3.60
CA SER A 120 -14.95 -3.83 -2.22
C SER A 120 -13.56 -3.22 -1.97
N PHE A 121 -12.62 -3.35 -2.92
CA PHE A 121 -11.31 -2.68 -2.83
C PHE A 121 -11.46 -1.16 -2.87
N PHE A 122 -12.39 -0.65 -3.67
CA PHE A 122 -12.71 0.78 -3.72
C PHE A 122 -13.27 1.27 -2.36
N CYS A 123 -14.16 0.51 -1.72
CA CYS A 123 -14.69 0.84 -0.40
C CYS A 123 -13.60 0.90 0.67
N TYR A 124 -12.62 0.00 0.63
CA TYR A 124 -11.45 0.09 1.50
C TYR A 124 -10.62 1.35 1.20
N TYR A 125 -10.51 1.77 -0.06
CA TYR A 125 -9.84 3.03 -0.38
C TYR A 125 -10.61 4.26 0.14
N VAL A 126 -11.95 4.25 0.10
CA VAL A 126 -12.79 5.30 0.70
C VAL A 126 -12.46 5.48 2.20
N LYS A 127 -12.25 4.38 2.93
CA LYS A 127 -11.78 4.43 4.33
C LYS A 127 -10.50 5.27 4.47
N VAL A 128 -9.50 4.99 3.63
CA VAL A 128 -8.20 5.69 3.65
C VAL A 128 -8.38 7.18 3.35
N LEU A 129 -9.19 7.51 2.33
CA LEU A 129 -9.48 8.90 1.97
C LEU A 129 -10.18 9.68 3.08
N VAL A 130 -11.20 9.10 3.70
CA VAL A 130 -11.91 9.73 4.81
C VAL A 130 -10.98 10.00 5.98
N LEU A 131 -10.11 9.03 6.30
CA LEU A 131 -9.11 9.17 7.36
C LEU A 131 -8.12 10.31 7.06
N GLU A 132 -7.64 10.43 5.82
CA GLU A 132 -6.78 11.55 5.43
C GLU A 132 -7.48 12.91 5.51
N ILE A 133 -8.74 13.00 5.07
CA ILE A 133 -9.52 14.25 5.14
C ILE A 133 -9.75 14.66 6.61
N LEU A 134 -10.00 13.69 7.50
CA LEU A 134 -10.23 13.94 8.92
C LEU A 134 -8.95 14.35 9.67
N ILE A 135 -7.79 13.81 9.28
CA ILE A 135 -6.50 14.17 9.88
C ILE A 135 -6.05 15.56 9.42
N GLY A 136 -6.24 15.89 8.14
CA GLY A 136 -5.85 17.18 7.57
C GLY A 136 -4.48 17.17 6.87
N ASP A 137 -3.96 18.37 6.59
CA ASP A 137 -2.68 18.55 5.89
C ASP A 137 -1.51 18.67 6.89
N ASP A 138 -0.72 17.59 6.95
CA ASP A 138 0.50 17.45 7.77
C ASP A 138 1.68 18.36 7.34
N THR A 139 1.48 19.25 6.35
CA THR A 139 2.49 20.21 5.89
C THR A 139 2.29 21.63 6.41
N SER A 140 1.13 21.92 7.02
CA SER A 140 0.81 23.26 7.53
C SER A 140 1.74 23.67 8.67
N LEU A 141 2.02 22.75 9.61
CA LEU A 141 2.98 22.96 10.70
C LEU A 141 4.39 23.23 10.16
N LEU A 142 4.89 22.39 9.26
CA LEU A 142 6.22 22.57 8.67
C LEU A 142 6.35 23.91 7.93
N SER A 143 5.32 24.29 7.18
CA SER A 143 5.31 25.58 6.48
C SER A 143 5.34 26.76 7.45
N GLY A 144 4.56 26.68 8.54
CA GLY A 144 4.55 27.69 9.58
C GLY A 144 5.85 27.77 10.37
N LEU A 145 6.50 26.63 10.64
CA LEU A 145 7.79 26.60 11.33
C LEU A 145 8.90 27.28 10.53
N VAL A 146 8.88 27.21 9.20
CA VAL A 146 9.85 27.94 8.37
C VAL A 146 9.72 29.45 8.51
N GLU A 147 8.49 29.95 8.61
CA GLU A 147 8.21 31.38 8.82
C GLU A 147 8.59 31.79 10.24
N PHE A 148 8.09 31.06 11.23
CA PHE A 148 8.41 31.29 12.65
C PHE A 148 9.90 31.28 12.94
N ASN A 149 10.67 30.36 12.36
CA ASN A 149 12.13 30.33 12.57
C ASN A 149 12.83 31.56 11.99
N LYS A 150 12.29 32.19 10.94
CA LYS A 150 12.83 33.46 10.43
C LYS A 150 12.52 34.61 11.38
N ASP A 151 11.30 34.65 11.90
CA ASP A 151 10.89 35.64 12.89
C ASP A 151 11.75 35.48 14.15
N LEU A 152 11.99 34.24 14.59
CA LEU A 152 12.88 33.92 15.71
C LEU A 152 14.33 34.37 15.47
N GLN A 153 14.87 34.16 14.27
CA GLN A 153 16.19 34.68 13.90
C GLN A 153 16.23 36.22 13.98
N GLN A 154 15.21 36.88 13.44
CA GLN A 154 15.13 38.34 13.44
C GLN A 154 14.98 38.91 14.85
N ASN A 155 14.10 38.33 15.66
CA ASN A 155 13.86 38.76 17.04
C ASN A 155 15.10 38.49 17.91
N PHE A 156 15.82 37.38 17.68
CA PHE A 156 17.08 37.13 18.36
C PHE A 156 18.16 38.18 18.01
N LEU A 157 18.27 38.60 16.74
CA LEU A 157 19.15 39.71 16.35
C LEU A 157 18.81 41.04 17.02
N MET A 158 17.55 41.25 17.39
CA MET A 158 17.09 42.50 18.02
C MET A 158 17.30 42.50 19.53
N TYR A 159 17.06 41.37 20.20
CA TYR A 159 17.04 41.30 21.66
C TYR A 159 18.25 40.62 22.29
N ASP A 160 19.02 39.84 21.51
CA ASP A 160 20.17 39.04 21.96
C ASP A 160 19.85 38.11 23.15
N ASP A 161 18.56 37.74 23.26
CA ASP A 161 18.00 36.92 24.33
C ASP A 161 16.99 35.96 23.70
N VAL A 162 17.27 34.66 23.82
CA VAL A 162 16.49 33.59 23.20
C VAL A 162 15.08 33.53 23.77
N TYR A 163 14.94 33.68 25.08
CA TYR A 163 13.65 33.57 25.74
C TYR A 163 12.74 34.70 25.29
N ARG A 164 13.25 35.94 25.24
CA ARG A 164 12.52 37.11 24.72
C ARG A 164 12.25 37.00 23.22
N ALA A 165 13.23 36.54 22.44
CA ALA A 165 13.05 36.34 21.01
C ALA A 165 11.95 35.31 20.72
N LEU A 166 11.89 34.24 21.51
CA LEU A 166 10.86 33.22 21.42
C LEU A 166 9.49 33.78 21.79
N GLU A 167 9.40 34.55 22.87
CA GLU A 167 8.15 35.21 23.30
C GLU A 167 7.59 36.15 22.22
N GLU A 168 8.44 37.00 21.64
CA GLU A 168 8.00 37.95 20.61
C GLU A 168 7.62 37.24 19.31
N SER A 169 8.37 36.20 18.93
CA SER A 169 8.03 35.39 17.75
C SER A 169 6.72 34.63 17.92
N ILE A 170 6.38 34.22 19.14
CA ILE A 170 5.08 33.64 19.46
C ILE A 170 3.97 34.68 19.25
N ASN A 171 4.17 35.91 19.69
CA ASN A 171 3.21 37.01 19.56
C ASN A 171 3.02 37.44 18.10
N ASP A 172 4.09 37.47 17.30
CA ASP A 172 4.07 37.86 15.90
C ASP A 172 3.44 36.79 14.99
N SER A 173 3.57 35.51 15.37
CA SER A 173 3.18 34.41 14.51
C SER A 173 1.66 34.28 14.35
N THR A 174 1.20 34.28 13.09
CA THR A 174 -0.23 34.13 12.75
C THR A 174 -0.72 32.68 12.79
N ASN A 175 0.20 31.71 12.74
CA ASN A 175 -0.12 30.30 12.68
C ASN A 175 -0.33 29.71 14.08
N TYR A 176 -1.60 29.54 14.47
CA TYR A 176 -2.00 28.99 15.76
C TYR A 176 -1.30 27.69 16.17
N LEU A 177 -1.03 26.77 15.23
CA LEU A 177 -0.36 25.50 15.54
C LEU A 177 1.09 25.73 15.96
N VAL A 178 1.76 26.67 15.30
CA VAL A 178 3.15 27.02 15.62
C VAL A 178 3.21 27.72 16.97
N VAL A 179 2.33 28.72 17.21
CA VAL A 179 2.16 29.40 18.51
C VAL A 179 2.04 28.38 19.65
N ALA A 180 1.15 27.39 19.49
CA ALA A 180 0.89 26.41 20.52
C ALA A 180 2.08 25.45 20.76
N HIS A 181 2.86 25.10 19.73
CA HIS A 181 4.08 24.30 19.91
C HIS A 181 5.22 25.13 20.51
N ALA A 182 5.41 26.35 20.03
CA ALA A 182 6.43 27.28 20.53
C ALA A 182 6.20 27.65 21.99
N THR A 183 4.95 27.86 22.42
CA THR A 183 4.61 28.08 23.85
C THR A 183 4.88 26.85 24.72
N ARG A 184 4.76 25.63 24.20
CA ARG A 184 5.19 24.42 24.93
C ARG A 184 6.71 24.34 25.03
N ILE A 185 7.43 24.73 23.98
CA ILE A 185 8.90 24.81 24.02
C ILE A 185 9.32 25.84 25.07
N GLN A 186 8.75 27.04 25.05
CA GLN A 186 9.05 28.11 26.01
C GLN A 186 8.87 27.65 27.45
N LYS A 187 7.74 26.99 27.77
CA LYS A 187 7.49 26.44 29.11
C LYS A 187 8.47 25.32 29.47
N ALA A 188 8.79 24.46 28.52
CA ALA A 188 9.71 23.35 28.76
C ALA A 188 11.15 23.83 28.99
N MET A 189 11.51 25.03 28.53
CA MET A 189 12.83 25.63 28.82
C MET A 189 12.97 26.09 30.27
N GLU A 190 11.87 26.27 31.03
CA GLU A 190 11.93 26.70 32.44
C GLU A 190 12.53 25.63 33.37
N ASP A 191 12.36 24.34 33.05
CA ASP A 191 12.88 23.22 33.84
C ASP A 191 13.52 22.16 32.89
N PRO A 192 14.81 21.78 33.09
CA PRO A 192 15.47 20.72 32.33
C PRO A 192 14.70 19.40 32.28
N ILE A 193 13.95 19.05 33.33
CA ILE A 193 13.14 17.83 33.38
C ILE A 193 11.98 17.93 32.38
N ASP A 194 11.31 19.08 32.33
CA ASP A 194 10.22 19.32 31.39
C ASP A 194 10.70 19.35 29.94
N MET A 195 11.93 19.81 29.70
CA MET A 195 12.60 19.73 28.41
C MET A 195 12.85 18.28 27.99
N GLU A 196 13.34 17.43 28.90
CA GLU A 196 13.53 16.00 28.63
C GLU A 196 12.19 15.33 28.30
N ILE A 197 11.15 15.56 29.11
CA ILE A 197 9.79 15.06 28.87
C ILE A 197 9.27 15.53 27.50
N PHE A 198 9.47 16.80 27.15
CA PHE A 198 9.08 17.32 25.84
C PHE A 198 9.79 16.59 24.69
N THR A 199 11.12 16.35 24.80
CA THR A 199 11.86 15.64 23.76
C THR A 199 11.42 14.19 23.60
N GLU A 200 11.00 13.53 24.68
CA GLU A 200 10.48 12.16 24.63
C GLU A 200 9.06 12.08 24.06
N GLU A 201 8.20 13.04 24.41
CA GLU A 201 6.80 13.08 23.94
C GLU A 201 6.67 13.56 22.48
N CYS A 202 7.56 14.44 22.03
CA CYS A 202 7.43 15.09 20.74
C CYS A 202 7.74 14.13 19.57
N SER A 203 6.73 13.88 18.72
CA SER A 203 6.87 13.05 17.52
C SER A 203 7.63 13.72 16.37
N ASN A 204 7.65 15.06 16.37
CA ASN A 204 8.18 15.87 15.29
C ASN A 204 9.64 16.23 15.56
N ASP A 205 10.53 15.69 14.73
CA ASP A 205 11.97 15.86 14.89
C ASP A 205 12.43 17.31 14.65
N TYR A 206 11.71 18.09 13.84
CA TYR A 206 12.04 19.50 13.59
C TYR A 206 11.74 20.41 14.79
N LEU A 207 10.65 20.12 15.52
CA LEU A 207 10.35 20.83 16.77
C LEU A 207 11.39 20.54 17.83
N LYS A 208 11.86 19.28 17.92
CA LYS A 208 12.95 18.91 18.83
C LYS A 208 14.25 19.64 18.49
N LEU A 209 14.57 19.82 17.20
CA LEU A 209 15.76 20.60 16.78
C LEU A 209 15.66 22.07 17.20
N ILE A 210 14.51 22.70 17.02
CA ILE A 210 14.29 24.10 17.43
C ILE A 210 14.41 24.20 18.95
N ALA A 211 13.75 23.31 19.68
CA ALA A 211 13.77 23.31 21.14
C ALA A 211 15.19 23.07 21.70
N LEU A 212 15.94 22.14 21.09
CA LEU A 212 17.35 21.88 21.44
C LEU A 212 18.22 23.13 21.22
N ASN A 213 18.06 23.83 20.10
CA ASN A 213 18.84 25.03 19.80
C ASN A 213 18.48 26.17 20.78
N CYS A 214 17.19 26.35 21.09
CA CYS A 214 16.74 27.34 22.06
C CYS A 214 17.24 27.02 23.48
N SER A 215 17.08 25.78 23.95
CA SER A 215 17.46 25.40 25.32
C SER A 215 18.97 25.53 25.55
N LEU A 216 19.79 25.10 24.58
CA LEU A 216 21.25 25.22 24.71
C LEU A 216 21.70 26.68 24.72
N THR A 217 21.08 27.53 23.90
CA THR A 217 21.43 28.95 23.84
C THR A 217 20.96 29.70 25.09
N ASP A 218 19.85 29.30 25.69
CA ASP A 218 19.38 29.84 26.97
C ASP A 218 20.26 29.42 28.15
N GLU A 219 20.66 28.13 28.20
CA GLU A 219 21.52 27.60 29.27
C GLU A 219 22.97 28.10 29.21
N PHE A 220 23.54 28.21 28.01
CA PHE A 220 24.98 28.46 27.81
C PHE A 220 25.31 29.78 27.10
N GLY A 221 24.31 30.52 26.64
CA GLY A 221 24.50 31.66 25.73
C GLY A 221 24.75 31.22 24.28
N ASP A 222 24.83 32.18 23.37
CA ASP A 222 25.13 31.92 21.96
C ASP A 222 26.64 31.89 21.70
N PRO A 223 27.24 30.73 21.36
CA PRO A 223 28.64 30.67 21.00
C PRO A 223 28.86 31.29 19.61
N LEU A 224 30.01 31.95 19.43
CA LEU A 224 30.43 32.41 18.12
C LEU A 224 31.03 31.26 17.30
N THR A 225 30.60 31.17 16.05
CA THR A 225 31.24 30.29 15.07
C THR A 225 32.66 30.76 14.75
N LYS A 226 33.46 29.92 14.08
CA LYS A 226 34.83 30.29 13.66
C LYS A 226 34.89 31.51 12.75
N GLU A 227 33.78 31.82 12.06
CA GLU A 227 33.63 32.97 11.18
C GLU A 227 33.15 34.24 11.92
N GLY A 228 32.90 34.15 13.24
CA GLY A 228 32.40 35.24 14.07
C GLY A 228 30.90 35.47 13.99
N ASN A 229 30.14 34.57 13.37
CA ASN A 229 28.68 34.64 13.29
C ASN A 229 28.02 33.93 14.50
N SER A 230 26.81 34.37 14.85
CA SER A 230 25.93 33.69 15.82
C SER A 230 25.68 32.23 15.43
N SER A 231 26.00 31.30 16.32
CA SER A 231 25.75 29.86 16.12
C SER A 231 24.25 29.58 16.11
N PHE A 232 23.50 30.21 17.01
CA PHE A 232 22.04 30.07 17.10
C PHE A 232 21.35 30.40 15.78
N ILE A 233 21.67 31.55 15.17
CA ILE A 233 21.07 31.98 13.90
C ILE A 233 21.44 31.03 12.77
N GLU A 234 22.72 30.64 12.66
CA GLU A 234 23.16 29.73 11.60
C GLU A 234 22.46 28.36 11.71
N ASN A 235 22.31 27.84 12.94
CA ASN A 235 21.63 26.59 13.25
C ASN A 235 20.12 26.61 12.94
N LEU A 236 19.43 27.74 13.20
CA LEU A 236 18.06 27.93 12.75
C LEU A 236 17.96 27.94 11.21
N GLY A 237 18.96 28.49 10.52
CA GLY A 237 19.06 28.47 9.06
C GLY A 237 19.18 27.04 8.53
N PHE A 238 20.10 26.27 9.11
CA PHE A 238 20.26 24.85 8.78
C PHE A 238 18.99 24.03 9.04
N THR A 239 18.31 24.28 10.16
CA THR A 239 17.05 23.62 10.51
C THR A 239 15.96 23.95 9.49
N ASN A 240 15.85 25.22 9.09
CA ASN A 240 14.93 25.66 8.05
C ASN A 240 15.17 24.98 6.71
N ASP A 241 16.42 24.76 6.32
CA ASP A 241 16.74 24.09 5.07
C ASP A 241 16.34 22.61 5.09
N VAL A 242 16.46 21.91 6.23
CA VAL A 242 15.92 20.55 6.37
C VAL A 242 14.40 20.54 6.26
N ILE A 243 13.72 21.48 6.95
CA ILE A 243 12.25 21.58 6.91
C ILE A 243 11.76 21.87 5.49
N LYS A 244 12.41 22.79 4.76
CA LYS A 244 12.06 23.12 3.36
C LYS A 244 12.23 21.91 2.43
N SER A 245 13.34 21.18 2.52
CA SER A 245 13.57 19.96 1.73
C SER A 245 12.48 18.91 2.02
N GLU A 246 12.14 18.69 3.29
CA GLU A 246 11.08 17.76 3.67
C GLU A 246 9.70 18.21 3.17
N LEU A 247 9.40 19.49 3.32
CA LEU A 247 8.15 20.09 2.85
C LEU A 247 8.02 19.97 1.32
N PHE A 248 9.11 20.21 0.58
CA PHE A 248 9.14 20.02 -0.88
C PHE A 248 8.84 18.57 -1.26
N LYS A 249 9.53 17.60 -0.66
CA LYS A 249 9.29 16.16 -0.89
C LYS A 249 7.83 15.78 -0.61
N ARG A 250 7.28 16.23 0.52
CA ARG A 250 5.89 15.94 0.91
C ARG A 250 4.89 16.55 -0.07
N LYS A 251 5.06 17.82 -0.46
CA LYS A 251 4.15 18.50 -1.40
C LYS A 251 4.15 17.84 -2.78
N GLU A 252 5.31 17.54 -3.34
CA GLU A 252 5.43 16.92 -4.66
C GLU A 252 4.86 15.49 -4.69
N LEU A 253 5.25 14.63 -3.72
CA LEU A 253 4.74 13.26 -3.67
C LEU A 253 3.22 13.25 -3.46
N ARG A 254 2.69 14.15 -2.61
CA ARG A 254 1.25 14.30 -2.42
C ARG A 254 0.55 14.74 -3.69
N TYR A 255 1.07 15.77 -4.36
CA TYR A 255 0.46 16.30 -5.57
C TYR A 255 0.39 15.24 -6.68
N TRP A 256 1.49 14.55 -6.93
CA TRP A 256 1.58 13.63 -8.05
C TRP A 256 1.03 12.23 -7.76
N LEU A 257 1.18 11.68 -6.55
CA LEU A 257 0.92 10.26 -6.27
C LEU A 257 -0.38 10.00 -5.49
N LYS A 258 -0.93 10.98 -4.77
CA LYS A 258 -2.04 10.78 -3.81
C LYS A 258 -3.25 10.06 -4.40
N TRP A 259 -3.63 10.39 -5.63
CA TRP A 259 -4.81 9.80 -6.29
C TRP A 259 -4.47 8.71 -7.32
N LYS A 260 -3.18 8.49 -7.60
CA LYS A 260 -2.75 7.57 -8.66
C LYS A 260 -3.08 6.11 -8.35
N ALA A 261 -3.06 5.73 -7.07
CA ALA A 261 -3.48 4.38 -6.65
C ALA A 261 -4.95 4.12 -7.02
N LEU A 262 -5.84 5.09 -6.82
CA LEU A 262 -7.26 5.00 -7.21
C LEU A 262 -7.45 4.97 -8.72
N GLY A 263 -6.64 5.73 -9.46
CA GLY A 263 -6.64 5.71 -10.93
C GLY A 263 -6.47 4.32 -11.55
N CYS A 264 -5.79 3.39 -10.85
CA CYS A 264 -5.60 2.01 -11.32
C CYS A 264 -6.88 1.16 -11.30
N LEU A 265 -7.88 1.53 -10.49
CA LEU A 265 -9.14 0.79 -10.36
C LEU A 265 -10.17 1.22 -11.40
N VAL A 266 -10.08 2.45 -11.90
CA VAL A 266 -11.03 3.01 -12.87
C VAL A 266 -11.23 2.11 -14.10
N PRO A 267 -10.18 1.55 -14.73
CA PRO A 267 -10.35 0.72 -15.93
C PRO A 267 -11.13 -0.57 -15.66
N LEU A 268 -11.05 -1.11 -14.45
CA LEU A 268 -11.81 -2.30 -14.07
C LEU A 268 -13.32 -2.05 -14.01
N LEU A 269 -13.74 -0.82 -13.69
CA LEU A 269 -15.15 -0.45 -13.70
C LEU A 269 -15.74 -0.43 -15.12
N ALA A 270 -14.90 -0.23 -16.14
CA ALA A 270 -15.31 -0.22 -17.53
C ALA A 270 -15.53 -1.64 -18.10
N VAL A 271 -14.99 -2.68 -17.46
CA VAL A 271 -15.07 -4.08 -17.92
C VAL A 271 -16.52 -4.54 -18.08
N THR A 272 -17.39 -4.30 -17.08
CA THR A 272 -18.76 -4.82 -17.11
C THR A 272 -19.74 -4.04 -17.96
N PRO A 273 -19.74 -2.69 -17.99
CA PRO A 273 -20.53 -1.95 -18.97
C PRO A 273 -20.14 -2.31 -20.40
N TYR A 274 -18.84 -2.48 -20.66
CA TYR A 274 -18.36 -2.88 -21.98
C TYR A 274 -18.81 -4.29 -22.36
N GLU A 275 -18.71 -5.27 -21.46
CA GLU A 275 -19.20 -6.64 -21.68
C GLU A 275 -20.71 -6.65 -22.02
N ILE A 276 -21.52 -5.87 -21.31
CA ILE A 276 -22.96 -5.73 -21.59
C ILE A 276 -23.18 -5.10 -22.97
N TRP A 277 -22.46 -4.02 -23.29
CA TRP A 277 -22.54 -3.37 -24.59
C TRP A 277 -22.13 -4.29 -25.74
N ALA A 278 -21.03 -5.03 -25.57
CA ALA A 278 -20.52 -5.97 -26.56
C ALA A 278 -21.53 -7.09 -26.81
N ASN A 279 -22.08 -7.68 -25.75
CA ASN A 279 -23.09 -8.73 -25.86
C ASN A 279 -24.39 -8.26 -26.53
N LEU A 280 -24.77 -6.99 -26.37
CA LEU A 280 -25.98 -6.43 -26.99
C LEU A 280 -25.80 -6.16 -28.50
N ASN A 281 -24.63 -5.67 -28.91
CA ASN A 281 -24.39 -5.27 -30.30
C ASN A 281 -23.72 -6.37 -31.13
N LEU A 282 -22.94 -7.23 -30.48
CA LEU A 282 -22.16 -8.31 -31.08
C LEU A 282 -22.36 -9.57 -30.22
N PRO A 283 -23.51 -10.25 -30.32
CA PRO A 283 -23.83 -11.42 -29.49
C PRO A 283 -22.79 -12.53 -29.57
N ILE A 284 -22.01 -12.57 -30.66
CA ILE A 284 -20.91 -13.50 -30.87
C ILE A 284 -19.76 -13.35 -29.86
N THR A 285 -19.62 -12.19 -29.21
CA THR A 285 -18.63 -11.99 -28.14
C THR A 285 -18.93 -12.80 -26.88
N ASP A 286 -20.16 -13.30 -26.69
CA ASP A 286 -20.51 -14.15 -25.54
C ASP A 286 -19.66 -15.43 -25.49
N MET A 287 -19.22 -15.95 -26.65
CA MET A 287 -18.28 -17.07 -26.67
C MET A 287 -17.02 -16.76 -25.87
N PHE A 288 -16.49 -15.54 -25.98
CA PHE A 288 -15.32 -15.16 -25.21
C PHE A 288 -15.69 -14.86 -23.76
N TYR A 289 -16.66 -13.98 -23.50
CA TYR A 289 -16.94 -13.50 -22.15
C TYR A 289 -17.49 -14.57 -21.20
N LYS A 290 -18.28 -15.52 -21.70
CA LYS A 290 -18.77 -16.65 -20.90
C LYS A 290 -17.79 -17.82 -20.85
N SER A 291 -16.73 -17.81 -21.66
CA SER A 291 -15.70 -18.86 -21.60
C SER A 291 -14.84 -18.79 -20.33
N SER A 292 -14.19 -19.91 -20.02
CA SER A 292 -13.11 -19.95 -19.02
C SER A 292 -11.95 -19.00 -19.35
N LYS A 293 -11.66 -18.76 -20.64
CA LYS A 293 -10.62 -17.80 -21.07
C LYS A 293 -11.00 -16.36 -20.74
N GLY A 294 -12.25 -15.97 -20.98
CA GLY A 294 -12.78 -14.65 -20.62
C GLY A 294 -12.72 -14.44 -19.10
N PHE A 295 -13.12 -15.45 -18.33
CA PHE A 295 -13.01 -15.46 -16.87
C PHE A 295 -11.56 -15.32 -16.37
N LEU A 296 -10.61 -16.10 -16.92
CA LEU A 296 -9.19 -16.02 -16.57
C LEU A 296 -8.59 -14.66 -16.93
N THR A 297 -8.95 -14.10 -18.09
CA THR A 297 -8.51 -12.76 -18.51
C THR A 297 -8.98 -11.71 -17.52
N LYS A 298 -10.26 -11.78 -17.14
CA LYS A 298 -10.90 -10.88 -16.18
C LYS A 298 -10.22 -10.91 -14.81
N ILE A 299 -9.89 -12.10 -14.30
CA ILE A 299 -9.13 -12.28 -13.04
C ILE A 299 -7.66 -11.85 -13.19
N GLY A 300 -7.02 -12.13 -14.32
CA GLY A 300 -5.64 -11.73 -14.58
C GLY A 300 -5.49 -10.21 -14.54
N ILE A 301 -6.43 -9.48 -15.17
CA ILE A 301 -6.45 -8.01 -15.14
C ILE A 301 -6.62 -7.52 -13.70
N THR A 302 -7.54 -8.08 -12.89
CA THR A 302 -7.73 -7.64 -11.50
C THR A 302 -6.52 -7.92 -10.61
N ILE A 303 -5.85 -9.07 -10.77
CA ILE A 303 -4.61 -9.34 -10.03
C ILE A 303 -3.53 -8.34 -10.42
N ALA A 304 -3.37 -8.06 -11.72
CA ALA A 304 -2.41 -7.08 -12.20
C ALA A 304 -2.70 -5.66 -11.68
N THR A 305 -3.97 -5.25 -11.61
CA THR A 305 -4.34 -3.94 -11.05
C THR A 305 -4.04 -3.84 -9.55
N VAL A 306 -4.32 -4.89 -8.78
CA VAL A 306 -4.03 -4.93 -7.34
C VAL A 306 -2.52 -4.86 -7.10
N ILE A 307 -1.71 -5.55 -7.91
CA ILE A 307 -0.24 -5.45 -7.85
C ILE A 307 0.22 -4.01 -8.17
N CYS A 308 -0.30 -3.39 -9.24
CA CYS A 308 0.04 -2.02 -9.60
C CYS A 308 -0.34 -1.04 -8.48
N MET A 309 -1.53 -1.19 -7.90
CA MET A 309 -1.99 -0.38 -6.77
C MET A 309 -1.07 -0.54 -5.55
N TYR A 310 -0.69 -1.78 -5.23
CA TYR A 310 0.24 -2.06 -4.13
C TYR A 310 1.60 -1.38 -4.35
N LEU A 311 2.18 -1.51 -5.55
CA LEU A 311 3.45 -0.87 -5.88
C LEU A 311 3.37 0.66 -5.81
N ILE A 312 2.30 1.27 -6.31
CA ILE A 312 2.08 2.72 -6.21
C ILE A 312 1.96 3.15 -4.74
N SER A 313 1.24 2.37 -3.91
CA SER A 313 1.11 2.66 -2.48
C SER A 313 2.42 2.60 -1.71
N ILE A 314 3.39 1.81 -2.19
CA ILE A 314 4.75 1.80 -1.64
C ILE A 314 5.50 3.06 -2.07
N LEU A 315 5.40 3.43 -3.35
CA LEU A 315 6.09 4.61 -3.91
C LEU A 315 5.56 5.94 -3.36
N SER A 316 4.30 5.98 -2.92
CA SER A 316 3.64 7.19 -2.39
C SER A 316 3.99 7.50 -0.94
N LYS A 317 4.67 6.60 -0.21
CA LYS A 317 5.01 6.82 1.20
C LYS A 317 6.15 7.84 1.33
N TYR A 318 5.99 8.78 2.28
CA TYR A 318 6.99 9.80 2.61
C TYR A 318 8.19 9.22 3.38
N GLN A 319 7.92 8.30 4.31
CA GLN A 319 8.92 7.52 5.04
C GLN A 319 8.60 6.03 4.88
N THR A 320 9.63 5.20 4.70
CA THR A 320 9.45 3.76 4.53
C THR A 320 9.45 2.99 5.85
N THR A 321 9.86 3.65 6.92
CA THR A 321 10.12 3.07 8.24
C THR A 321 8.96 3.34 9.19
N ASP A 322 8.44 2.28 9.82
CA ASP A 322 7.56 2.46 10.97
C ASP A 322 8.45 2.86 12.17
N LYS A 323 8.28 4.05 12.75
CA LYS A 323 9.05 4.53 13.92
C LYS A 323 8.94 3.65 15.19
N LEU A 324 8.15 2.56 15.18
CA LEU A 324 7.68 1.87 16.38
C LEU A 324 8.16 0.41 16.49
N LYS A 325 8.62 0.02 17.69
CA LYS A 325 8.85 -1.37 18.11
C LYS A 325 7.53 -2.17 17.94
N ARG A 326 7.50 -3.06 16.95
CA ARG A 326 6.31 -3.86 16.60
C ARG A 326 6.18 -5.10 17.50
N SER A 327 4.94 -5.54 17.73
CA SER A 327 4.65 -6.93 18.13
C SER A 327 4.40 -7.72 16.85
N TYR A 328 5.32 -8.62 16.51
CA TYR A 328 5.29 -9.40 15.28
C TYR A 328 4.39 -10.62 15.44
N TRP A 329 3.37 -10.75 14.58
CA TRP A 329 2.53 -11.95 14.54
C TRP A 329 3.35 -13.17 14.10
N GLU A 330 4.46 -12.93 13.40
CA GLU A 330 5.45 -13.92 13.02
C GLU A 330 6.05 -14.61 14.26
N GLU A 331 6.30 -13.88 15.35
CA GLU A 331 6.76 -14.48 16.60
C GLU A 331 5.70 -15.35 17.25
N LYS A 332 4.41 -14.99 17.14
CA LYS A 332 3.32 -15.81 17.68
C LYS A 332 3.18 -17.13 16.91
N LEU A 333 3.33 -17.12 15.59
CA LEU A 333 3.28 -18.34 14.78
C LEU A 333 4.51 -19.22 15.00
N LEU A 334 5.71 -18.61 15.13
CA LEU A 334 6.94 -19.36 15.41
C LEU A 334 7.01 -19.95 16.83
N LYS A 335 6.14 -19.53 17.76
CA LYS A 335 5.98 -20.22 19.05
C LYS A 335 5.36 -21.61 18.91
N VAL A 336 4.67 -21.90 17.81
CA VAL A 336 4.13 -23.24 17.55
C VAL A 336 5.27 -24.16 17.11
N ASN A 337 5.60 -25.17 17.94
CA ASN A 337 6.76 -26.05 17.73
C ASN A 337 6.81 -26.69 16.34
N PHE A 338 5.66 -27.11 15.80
CA PHE A 338 5.59 -27.70 14.47
C PHE A 338 6.03 -26.73 13.37
N ILE A 339 5.53 -25.49 13.42
CA ILE A 339 5.86 -24.43 12.46
C ILE A 339 7.33 -24.07 12.58
N ASN A 340 7.84 -23.91 13.80
CA ASN A 340 9.25 -23.59 14.03
C ASN A 340 10.19 -24.68 13.52
N LYS A 341 9.90 -25.95 13.82
CA LYS A 341 10.68 -27.10 13.35
C LYS A 341 10.69 -27.19 11.81
N PHE A 342 9.54 -26.94 11.19
CA PHE A 342 9.43 -26.93 9.74
C PHE A 342 10.27 -25.82 9.12
N ILE A 343 10.16 -24.57 9.61
CA ILE A 343 10.87 -23.43 9.04
C ILE A 343 12.38 -23.51 9.29
N SER A 344 12.78 -23.95 10.49
CA SER A 344 14.19 -24.07 10.84
C SER A 344 14.95 -25.06 9.96
N MET A 345 14.27 -26.06 9.40
CA MET A 345 14.86 -26.98 8.41
C MET A 345 15.27 -26.30 7.09
N PHE A 346 14.59 -25.21 6.71
CA PHE A 346 14.85 -24.48 5.46
C PHE A 346 15.72 -23.23 5.63
N LEU A 347 16.11 -22.90 6.87
CA LEU A 347 16.98 -21.76 7.13
C LEU A 347 18.39 -21.97 6.54
N PRO A 348 19.01 -20.90 6.02
CA PRO A 348 20.38 -20.98 5.57
C PRO A 348 21.31 -21.14 6.78
N LYS A 349 22.27 -22.07 6.67
CA LYS A 349 23.31 -22.26 7.71
C LYS A 349 24.07 -20.95 7.97
N ASN A 350 24.40 -20.70 9.23
CA ASN A 350 25.22 -19.54 9.64
C ASN A 350 26.53 -19.52 8.85
N GLY A 351 26.94 -18.35 8.34
CA GLY A 351 28.14 -18.18 7.51
C GLY A 351 27.98 -18.56 6.03
N SER A 352 26.82 -19.04 5.58
CA SER A 352 26.59 -19.29 4.16
C SER A 352 26.37 -18.00 3.35
N LYS A 353 26.68 -18.00 2.05
CA LYS A 353 26.42 -16.85 1.14
C LYS A 353 24.97 -16.37 1.21
N LYS A 354 23.99 -17.29 1.30
CA LYS A 354 22.56 -16.95 1.45
C LYS A 354 22.27 -16.28 2.78
N HIS A 355 22.89 -16.73 3.87
CA HIS A 355 22.75 -16.09 5.18
C HIS A 355 23.25 -14.64 5.15
N TYR A 356 24.43 -14.40 4.57
CA TYR A 356 24.95 -13.04 4.37
C TYR A 356 24.04 -12.17 3.49
N TYR A 357 23.50 -12.74 2.40
CA TYR A 357 22.56 -12.02 1.53
C TYR A 357 21.31 -11.54 2.30
N TYR A 358 20.66 -12.41 3.08
CA TYR A 358 19.49 -11.98 3.85
C TYR A 358 19.85 -11.01 4.97
N LYS A 359 21.00 -11.18 5.63
CA LYS A 359 21.49 -10.24 6.63
C LYS A 359 21.70 -8.85 6.02
N ASP A 360 22.37 -8.75 4.88
CA ASP A 360 22.57 -7.50 4.13
C ASP A 360 21.23 -6.90 3.68
N LEU A 361 20.31 -7.73 3.17
CA LEU A 361 18.99 -7.29 2.73
C LEU A 361 18.16 -6.71 3.89
N ILE A 362 18.20 -7.34 5.07
CA ILE A 362 17.50 -6.85 6.27
C ILE A 362 18.08 -5.52 6.73
N ILE A 363 19.41 -5.44 6.88
CA ILE A 363 20.11 -4.22 7.32
C ILE A 363 19.79 -3.07 6.36
N ARG A 364 19.94 -3.28 5.05
CA ARG A 364 19.74 -2.22 4.07
C ARG A 364 18.29 -1.88 3.78
N SER A 365 17.34 -2.79 4.03
CA SER A 365 15.91 -2.48 3.92
C SER A 365 15.36 -1.73 5.13
N ASN A 366 16.15 -1.61 6.19
CA ASN A 366 15.77 -1.03 7.47
C ASN A 366 14.41 -1.55 7.98
N VAL A 367 14.15 -2.83 7.73
CA VAL A 367 12.97 -3.51 8.26
C VAL A 367 13.42 -4.38 9.42
N TYR A 368 12.92 -4.08 10.61
CA TYR A 368 12.97 -4.97 11.77
C TYR A 368 12.34 -6.33 11.41
N THR A 369 13.15 -7.25 10.91
CA THR A 369 12.77 -8.60 10.50
C THR A 369 13.91 -9.54 10.81
N LYS A 370 13.56 -10.77 11.17
CA LYS A 370 14.53 -11.86 11.33
C LYS A 370 14.48 -12.76 10.09
N ILE A 371 15.55 -13.50 9.83
CA ILE A 371 15.62 -14.40 8.65
C ILE A 371 14.49 -15.43 8.71
N GLU A 372 14.15 -15.92 9.90
CA GLU A 372 13.05 -16.85 10.18
C GLU A 372 11.70 -16.29 9.72
N TRP A 373 11.46 -14.99 9.91
CA TRP A 373 10.20 -14.36 9.53
C TRP A 373 10.06 -14.20 8.02
N ILE A 374 11.18 -14.02 7.31
CA ILE A 374 11.19 -13.98 5.86
C ILE A 374 10.77 -15.35 5.34
N TYR A 375 11.42 -16.42 5.81
CA TYR A 375 11.08 -17.79 5.41
C TYR A 375 9.63 -18.17 5.78
N LEU A 376 9.14 -17.81 6.96
CA LEU A 376 7.73 -17.97 7.34
C LEU A 376 6.81 -17.35 6.28
N LYS A 377 7.06 -16.09 5.88
CA LYS A 377 6.27 -15.40 4.86
C LYS A 377 6.34 -16.11 3.52
N ARG A 378 7.52 -16.58 3.10
CA ARG A 378 7.68 -17.31 1.82
C ARG A 378 6.78 -18.54 1.77
N PHE A 379 6.71 -19.31 2.86
CA PHE A 379 5.82 -20.46 2.96
C PHE A 379 4.34 -20.07 2.95
N ILE A 380 3.95 -19.05 3.72
CA ILE A 380 2.55 -18.59 3.77
C ILE A 380 2.09 -18.12 2.39
N PHE A 381 2.89 -17.31 1.69
CA PHE A 381 2.57 -16.85 0.34
C PHE A 381 2.49 -18.01 -0.65
N SER A 382 3.39 -18.99 -0.54
CA SER A 382 3.37 -20.18 -1.40
C SER A 382 2.11 -21.02 -1.19
N ILE A 383 1.78 -21.37 0.06
CA ILE A 383 0.59 -22.16 0.41
C ILE A 383 -0.69 -21.42 0.02
N SER A 384 -0.77 -20.11 0.33
CA SER A 384 -1.94 -19.30 -0.03
C SER A 384 -2.14 -19.23 -1.54
N THR A 385 -1.06 -19.05 -2.32
CA THR A 385 -1.15 -19.01 -3.79
C THR A 385 -1.55 -20.35 -4.35
N PHE A 386 -1.03 -21.46 -3.80
CA PHE A 386 -1.42 -22.80 -4.21
C PHE A 386 -2.92 -23.06 -4.03
N ILE A 387 -3.48 -22.69 -2.87
CA ILE A 387 -4.91 -22.82 -2.59
C ILE A 387 -5.74 -21.97 -3.56
N ILE A 388 -5.31 -20.73 -3.83
CA ILE A 388 -5.98 -19.85 -4.80
C ILE A 388 -5.96 -20.46 -6.20
N MET A 389 -4.81 -21.00 -6.64
CA MET A 389 -4.68 -21.62 -7.95
C MET A 389 -5.57 -22.85 -8.11
N ILE A 390 -5.67 -23.71 -7.08
CA ILE A 390 -6.61 -24.84 -7.09
C ILE A 390 -8.06 -24.36 -7.17
N SER A 391 -8.42 -23.33 -6.42
CA SER A 391 -9.77 -22.75 -6.48
C SER A 391 -10.10 -22.20 -7.88
N LEU A 392 -9.11 -21.59 -8.54
CA LEU A 392 -9.24 -21.10 -9.92
C LEU A 392 -9.41 -22.25 -10.92
N THR A 393 -8.65 -23.34 -10.83
CA THR A 393 -8.79 -24.48 -11.75
C THR A 393 -10.14 -25.18 -11.57
N ILE A 394 -10.60 -25.37 -10.32
CA ILE A 394 -11.96 -25.87 -10.04
C ILE A 394 -13.02 -24.99 -10.70
N SER A 395 -12.87 -23.66 -10.57
CA SER A 395 -13.80 -22.70 -11.18
C SER A 395 -13.79 -22.77 -12.70
N VAL A 396 -12.62 -22.90 -13.31
CA VAL A 396 -12.45 -23.06 -14.77
C VAL A 396 -13.16 -24.31 -15.28
N HIS A 397 -12.96 -25.48 -14.66
CA HIS A 397 -13.66 -26.71 -15.06
C HIS A 397 -15.16 -26.60 -14.86
N LYS A 398 -15.62 -25.98 -13.77
CA LYS A 398 -17.06 -25.76 -13.55
C LYS A 398 -17.68 -24.88 -14.64
N ILE A 399 -16.96 -23.85 -15.07
CA ILE A 399 -17.38 -22.97 -16.18
C ILE A 399 -17.39 -23.75 -17.50
N ASN A 400 -16.35 -24.53 -17.79
CA ASN A 400 -16.29 -25.35 -19.00
C ASN A 400 -17.42 -26.39 -19.04
N TYR A 401 -17.62 -27.13 -17.96
CA TYR A 401 -18.70 -28.11 -17.81
C TYR A 401 -20.07 -27.46 -18.06
N TYR A 402 -20.34 -26.32 -17.41
CA TYR A 402 -21.59 -25.57 -17.63
C TYR A 402 -21.76 -25.10 -19.08
N ASN A 403 -20.67 -24.65 -19.73
CA ASN A 403 -20.71 -24.16 -21.10
C ASN A 403 -20.92 -25.27 -22.12
N ILE A 404 -20.27 -26.42 -21.93
CA ILE A 404 -20.45 -27.61 -22.76
C ILE A 404 -21.90 -28.09 -22.62
N LEU A 405 -22.42 -28.21 -21.40
CA LEU A 405 -23.79 -28.65 -21.14
C LEU A 405 -24.85 -27.76 -21.81
N ASN A 406 -24.64 -26.43 -21.81
CA ASN A 406 -25.60 -25.47 -22.35
C ASN A 406 -25.33 -25.04 -23.81
N ASN A 407 -24.33 -25.63 -24.50
CA ASN A 407 -23.95 -25.28 -25.87
C ASN A 407 -23.72 -23.77 -26.11
N THR A 408 -23.22 -23.04 -25.11
CA THR A 408 -23.03 -21.58 -25.18
C THR A 408 -22.07 -21.13 -26.30
N HIS A 409 -21.26 -22.04 -26.84
CA HIS A 409 -20.24 -21.75 -27.85
C HIS A 409 -20.61 -22.14 -29.28
N LYS A 410 -21.73 -22.84 -29.53
CA LYS A 410 -21.99 -23.45 -30.85
C LYS A 410 -23.29 -23.01 -31.54
N ASN A 411 -24.28 -22.47 -30.83
CA ASN A 411 -25.60 -22.18 -31.41
C ASN A 411 -26.01 -20.71 -31.18
N PHE A 412 -25.75 -19.82 -32.14
CA PHE A 412 -26.36 -18.47 -32.17
C PHE A 412 -27.80 -18.49 -32.66
N ILE A 413 -28.14 -19.50 -33.45
CA ILE A 413 -29.51 -19.84 -33.80
C ILE A 413 -29.96 -20.85 -32.75
N LYS A 414 -31.00 -20.53 -31.98
CA LYS A 414 -31.71 -21.55 -31.20
C LYS A 414 -32.12 -22.64 -32.19
N ASN A 415 -31.44 -23.78 -32.12
CA ASN A 415 -31.78 -24.94 -32.94
C ASN A 415 -33.06 -25.54 -32.35
N VAL A 416 -34.19 -24.94 -32.68
CA VAL A 416 -35.52 -25.40 -32.32
C VAL A 416 -35.88 -26.54 -33.27
N ILE A 417 -36.22 -27.69 -32.70
CA ILE A 417 -36.73 -28.83 -33.44
C ILE A 417 -38.23 -28.90 -33.18
N VAL A 418 -39.01 -29.25 -34.20
CA VAL A 418 -40.43 -29.56 -34.02
C VAL A 418 -40.56 -31.04 -33.69
N ILE A 419 -41.05 -31.34 -32.50
CA ILE A 419 -41.36 -32.70 -32.04
C ILE A 419 -42.86 -32.71 -31.71
N ASN A 420 -43.64 -33.59 -32.33
CA ASN A 420 -45.08 -33.71 -32.09
C ASN A 420 -45.84 -32.36 -32.14
N ASN A 421 -45.54 -31.50 -33.12
CA ASN A 421 -46.08 -30.14 -33.30
C ASN A 421 -45.71 -29.10 -32.24
N GLU A 422 -44.83 -29.42 -31.28
CA GLU A 422 -44.28 -28.48 -30.31
C GLU A 422 -42.83 -28.10 -30.65
N GLN A 423 -42.49 -26.82 -30.48
CA GLN A 423 -41.15 -26.29 -30.67
C GLN A 423 -40.31 -26.55 -29.40
N VAL A 424 -39.39 -27.51 -29.48
CA VAL A 424 -38.51 -27.89 -28.37
C VAL A 424 -37.08 -27.45 -28.68
N ASP A 425 -36.40 -26.88 -27.68
CA ASP A 425 -34.99 -26.53 -27.80
C ASP A 425 -34.15 -27.82 -27.82
N SER A 426 -33.39 -28.03 -28.90
CA SER A 426 -32.49 -29.19 -29.05
C SER A 426 -31.54 -29.36 -27.86
N THR A 427 -31.16 -28.27 -27.20
CA THR A 427 -30.25 -28.29 -26.06
C THR A 427 -30.85 -28.94 -24.81
N ASP A 428 -32.17 -28.89 -24.62
CA ASP A 428 -32.81 -29.48 -23.45
C ASP A 428 -32.96 -31.00 -23.60
N ILE A 429 -33.18 -31.48 -24.83
CA ILE A 429 -33.19 -32.91 -25.15
C ILE A 429 -31.81 -33.52 -24.95
N GLU A 430 -30.76 -32.81 -25.39
CA GLU A 430 -29.37 -33.24 -25.17
C GLU A 430 -29.04 -33.31 -23.66
N LYS A 431 -29.47 -32.32 -22.86
CA LYS A 431 -29.27 -32.32 -21.40
C LYS A 431 -29.99 -33.49 -20.74
N ASP A 432 -31.22 -33.78 -21.14
CA ASP A 432 -32.00 -34.89 -20.62
C ASP A 432 -31.33 -36.23 -20.93
N ALA A 433 -30.81 -36.41 -22.14
CA ALA A 433 -30.06 -37.60 -22.54
C ALA A 433 -28.77 -37.75 -21.70
N ILE A 434 -28.01 -36.66 -21.53
CA ILE A 434 -26.77 -36.66 -20.73
C ILE A 434 -27.08 -36.98 -19.26
N LYS A 435 -28.12 -36.39 -18.67
CA LYS A 435 -28.55 -36.72 -17.29
C LYS A 435 -28.96 -38.18 -17.16
N ALA A 436 -29.66 -38.74 -18.14
CA ALA A 436 -30.05 -40.14 -18.11
C ALA A 436 -28.84 -41.11 -18.23
N ILE A 437 -27.77 -40.69 -18.91
CA ILE A 437 -26.48 -41.40 -18.95
C ILE A 437 -25.75 -41.26 -17.61
N GLU A 438 -25.69 -40.06 -17.01
CA GLU A 438 -25.08 -39.81 -15.70
C GLU A 438 -25.80 -40.59 -14.57
N ASP A 439 -27.14 -40.64 -14.60
CA ASP A 439 -27.99 -41.41 -13.69
C ASP A 439 -27.92 -42.94 -13.91
N LYS A 440 -27.12 -43.41 -14.90
CA LYS A 440 -27.03 -44.82 -15.34
C LYS A 440 -28.38 -45.44 -15.75
N LYS A 441 -29.34 -44.62 -16.19
CA LYS A 441 -30.62 -45.08 -16.77
C LYS A 441 -30.44 -45.58 -18.20
N ILE A 442 -29.40 -45.11 -18.87
CA ILE A 442 -29.02 -45.43 -20.24
C ILE A 442 -27.51 -45.68 -20.25
N ASN A 443 -27.06 -46.65 -21.03
CA ASN A 443 -25.64 -46.90 -21.25
C ASN A 443 -25.05 -45.85 -22.20
N ASN A 444 -23.73 -45.61 -22.16
CA ASN A 444 -23.08 -44.65 -23.04
C ASN A 444 -22.72 -45.29 -24.40
N ASP A 445 -23.72 -45.81 -25.10
CA ASP A 445 -23.60 -46.48 -26.40
C ASP A 445 -24.57 -45.87 -27.43
N PRO A 446 -24.20 -45.84 -28.72
CA PRO A 446 -25.01 -45.19 -29.75
C PRO A 446 -26.41 -45.78 -29.90
N ASP A 447 -26.57 -47.08 -29.62
CA ASP A 447 -27.84 -47.79 -29.78
C ASP A 447 -28.84 -47.45 -28.66
N SER A 448 -28.39 -47.39 -27.40
CA SER A 448 -29.24 -46.99 -26.28
C SER A 448 -29.63 -45.49 -26.33
N ILE A 449 -28.71 -44.62 -26.78
CA ILE A 449 -28.99 -43.20 -27.04
C ILE A 449 -30.02 -43.06 -28.16
N LYS A 450 -29.90 -43.85 -29.23
CA LYS A 450 -30.87 -43.90 -30.34
C LYS A 450 -32.27 -44.29 -29.85
N ILE A 451 -32.38 -45.31 -29.00
CA ILE A 451 -33.65 -45.75 -28.39
C ILE A 451 -34.27 -44.64 -27.54
N PHE A 452 -33.46 -43.92 -26.75
CA PHE A 452 -33.93 -42.81 -25.93
C PHE A 452 -34.44 -41.62 -26.76
N LEU A 453 -33.73 -41.27 -27.84
CA LEU A 453 -34.13 -40.20 -28.76
C LEU A 453 -35.43 -40.55 -29.51
N GLN A 454 -35.61 -41.82 -29.89
CA GLN A 454 -36.86 -42.33 -30.45
C GLN A 454 -38.01 -42.25 -29.44
N GLY A 455 -37.76 -42.61 -28.17
CA GLY A 455 -38.74 -42.46 -27.08
C GLY A 455 -39.15 -41.02 -26.76
N LYS A 456 -38.32 -40.04 -27.13
CA LYS A 456 -38.60 -38.59 -27.03
C LYS A 456 -39.28 -38.01 -28.28
N GLY A 457 -39.58 -38.81 -29.31
CA GLY A 457 -40.37 -38.40 -30.48
C GLY A 457 -39.56 -37.98 -31.72
N ILE A 458 -38.24 -38.22 -31.76
CA ILE A 458 -37.41 -37.96 -32.96
C ILE A 458 -37.49 -39.17 -33.88
N THR A 459 -38.13 -39.02 -35.04
CA THR A 459 -38.43 -40.15 -35.96
C THR A 459 -37.57 -40.17 -37.24
N LYS A 460 -36.87 -39.08 -37.57
CA LYS A 460 -36.01 -39.01 -38.78
C LYS A 460 -34.63 -39.59 -38.50
N ASP A 461 -34.27 -40.68 -39.19
CA ASP A 461 -32.98 -41.39 -39.01
C ASP A 461 -31.73 -40.49 -39.14
N ASN A 462 -31.72 -39.56 -40.10
CA ASN A 462 -30.61 -38.61 -40.26
C ASN A 462 -30.47 -37.66 -39.07
N GLN A 463 -31.58 -37.24 -38.45
CA GLN A 463 -31.55 -36.40 -37.25
C GLN A 463 -31.08 -37.21 -36.05
N ILE A 464 -31.55 -38.45 -35.90
CA ILE A 464 -31.13 -39.31 -34.78
C ILE A 464 -29.62 -39.55 -34.83
N LYS A 465 -29.04 -39.87 -35.99
CA LYS A 465 -27.57 -40.04 -36.13
C LYS A 465 -26.80 -38.80 -35.69
N VAL A 466 -27.18 -37.62 -36.18
CA VAL A 466 -26.52 -36.35 -35.83
C VAL A 466 -26.66 -36.02 -34.34
N PHE A 467 -27.82 -36.29 -33.72
CA PHE A 467 -28.00 -36.08 -32.29
C PHE A 467 -27.24 -37.09 -31.44
N THR A 468 -27.22 -38.36 -31.83
CA THR A 468 -26.45 -39.40 -31.15
C THR A 468 -24.96 -39.07 -31.16
N GLU A 469 -24.39 -38.70 -32.31
CA GLU A 469 -22.98 -38.27 -32.40
C GLU A 469 -22.70 -37.04 -31.54
N LYS A 470 -23.56 -36.02 -31.59
CA LYS A 470 -23.41 -34.82 -30.75
C LYS A 470 -23.48 -35.11 -29.26
N ILE A 471 -24.39 -35.99 -28.83
CA ILE A 471 -24.52 -36.37 -27.42
C ILE A 471 -23.30 -37.17 -26.97
N LEU A 472 -22.81 -38.10 -27.80
CA LEU A 472 -21.58 -38.87 -27.51
C LEU A 472 -20.36 -37.97 -27.41
N ASP A 473 -20.15 -37.05 -28.36
CA ASP A 473 -19.05 -36.09 -28.31
C ASP A 473 -19.12 -35.21 -27.06
N LYS A 474 -20.33 -34.81 -26.68
CA LYS A 474 -20.59 -33.98 -25.51
C LYS A 474 -20.39 -34.75 -24.21
N THR A 475 -20.80 -36.02 -24.10
CA THR A 475 -20.53 -36.85 -22.92
C THR A 475 -19.03 -37.13 -22.77
N ILE A 476 -18.31 -37.40 -23.86
CA ILE A 476 -16.84 -37.55 -23.85
C ILE A 476 -16.17 -36.27 -23.36
N ALA A 477 -16.59 -35.11 -23.91
CA ALA A 477 -16.05 -33.82 -23.49
C ALA A 477 -16.30 -33.53 -22.01
N LEU A 478 -17.52 -33.75 -21.50
CA LEU A 478 -17.88 -33.57 -20.09
C LEU A 478 -17.08 -34.50 -19.17
N ASN A 479 -16.92 -35.77 -19.54
CA ASN A 479 -16.13 -36.74 -18.78
C ASN A 479 -14.63 -36.39 -18.73
N SER A 480 -14.15 -35.57 -19.67
CA SER A 480 -12.76 -35.09 -19.71
C SER A 480 -12.49 -33.83 -18.88
N GLU A 481 -13.54 -33.20 -18.32
CA GLU A 481 -13.45 -31.98 -17.50
C GLU A 481 -13.20 -32.28 -16.02
N PHE A 482 -12.07 -32.94 -15.73
CA PHE A 482 -11.53 -33.10 -14.38
C PHE A 482 -10.17 -32.42 -14.27
N ILE A 483 -9.75 -32.11 -13.05
CA ILE A 483 -8.45 -31.46 -12.78
C ILE A 483 -7.33 -32.40 -13.24
N LYS A 484 -6.54 -31.94 -14.19
CA LYS A 484 -5.45 -32.74 -14.75
C LYS A 484 -4.18 -32.57 -13.89
N ILE A 485 -3.34 -33.60 -13.86
CA ILE A 485 -2.11 -33.58 -13.05
C ILE A 485 -1.18 -32.42 -13.44
N TYR A 486 -1.10 -32.07 -14.73
CA TYR A 486 -0.27 -30.94 -15.17
C TYR A 486 -0.74 -29.59 -14.60
N GLU A 487 -2.03 -29.44 -14.27
CA GLU A 487 -2.59 -28.22 -13.68
C GLU A 487 -2.19 -28.07 -12.22
N ILE A 488 -2.08 -29.21 -11.51
CA ILE A 488 -1.56 -29.27 -10.15
C ILE A 488 -0.05 -28.92 -10.16
N ILE A 489 0.71 -29.46 -11.12
CA ILE A 489 2.13 -29.12 -11.30
C ILE A 489 2.29 -27.63 -11.61
N LEU A 490 1.47 -27.07 -12.50
CA LEU A 490 1.47 -25.64 -12.81
C LEU A 490 1.16 -24.79 -11.58
N ALA A 491 0.18 -25.20 -10.77
CA ALA A 491 -0.14 -24.53 -9.50
C ALA A 491 1.04 -24.57 -8.52
N LEU A 492 1.80 -25.67 -8.44
CA LEU A 492 3.02 -25.76 -7.64
C LEU A 492 4.12 -24.82 -8.15
N ILE A 493 4.32 -24.73 -9.47
CA ILE A 493 5.30 -23.80 -10.06
C ILE A 493 4.94 -22.34 -9.72
N ILE A 494 3.66 -21.96 -9.87
CA ILE A 494 3.19 -20.62 -9.54
C ILE A 494 3.34 -20.34 -8.04
N ALA A 495 3.03 -21.31 -7.18
CA ALA A 495 3.24 -21.21 -5.74
C ALA A 495 4.72 -21.06 -5.36
N PHE A 496 5.63 -21.70 -6.10
CA PHE A 496 7.07 -21.53 -5.91
C PHE A 496 7.52 -20.11 -6.31
N ILE A 497 7.05 -19.59 -7.44
CA ILE A 497 7.32 -18.21 -7.87
C ILE A 497 6.78 -17.20 -6.84
N ALA A 498 5.57 -17.42 -6.31
CA ALA A 498 4.98 -16.57 -5.29
C ALA A 498 5.79 -16.56 -3.98
N SER A 499 6.56 -17.61 -3.69
CA SER A 499 7.47 -17.64 -2.54
C SER A 499 8.60 -16.60 -2.62
N LEU A 500 8.81 -15.97 -3.77
CA LEU A 500 9.80 -14.90 -3.97
C LEU A 500 9.23 -13.51 -3.64
N ILE A 501 7.90 -13.36 -3.51
CA ILE A 501 7.24 -12.07 -3.24
C ILE A 501 7.77 -11.40 -1.96
N PRO A 502 7.95 -12.10 -0.81
CA PRO A 502 8.48 -11.46 0.40
C PRO A 502 9.89 -10.88 0.21
N GLU A 503 10.73 -11.54 -0.59
CA GLU A 503 12.08 -11.07 -0.90
C GLU A 503 12.05 -9.86 -1.83
N ALA A 504 11.22 -9.91 -2.88
CA ALA A 504 11.00 -8.79 -3.78
C ALA A 504 10.52 -7.55 -3.02
N ASN A 505 9.62 -7.71 -2.04
CA ASN A 505 9.14 -6.63 -1.19
C ASN A 505 10.28 -6.00 -0.36
N LEU A 506 11.17 -6.82 0.22
CA LEU A 506 12.34 -6.30 0.94
C LEU A 506 13.34 -5.60 -0.01
N ALA A 507 13.53 -6.12 -1.22
CA ALA A 507 14.39 -5.49 -2.22
C ALA A 507 13.85 -4.11 -2.65
N ILE A 508 12.54 -3.97 -2.84
CA ILE A 508 11.89 -2.67 -3.10
C ILE A 508 12.12 -1.72 -1.92
N LYS A 509 11.90 -2.19 -0.68
CA LYS A 509 12.12 -1.37 0.52
C LYS A 509 13.57 -0.94 0.70
N ARG A 510 14.54 -1.81 0.41
CA ARG A 510 15.98 -1.48 0.40
C ARG A 510 16.29 -0.30 -0.53
N ASN A 511 15.68 -0.26 -1.71
CA ASN A 511 15.92 0.86 -2.63
C ASN A 511 15.33 2.16 -2.09
N LEU A 512 14.21 2.11 -1.37
CA LEU A 512 13.58 3.29 -0.78
C LEU A 512 14.25 3.74 0.54
N ALA A 513 14.76 2.81 1.33
CA ALA A 513 15.40 3.08 2.62
C ALA A 513 16.67 3.94 2.49
N LYS A 514 17.33 3.94 1.34
CA LYS A 514 18.48 4.84 1.07
C LYS A 514 18.14 6.32 1.26
N PHE A 515 16.92 6.72 0.87
CA PHE A 515 16.47 8.11 0.99
C PHE A 515 16.18 8.49 2.44
N ASP A 516 15.63 7.55 3.20
CA ASP A 516 15.38 7.74 4.63
C ASP A 516 16.71 7.79 5.39
N MET A 517 17.70 6.96 5.01
CA MET A 517 19.07 6.98 5.56
C MET A 517 19.74 8.33 5.33
N GLN A 518 19.62 8.88 4.12
CA GLN A 518 20.15 10.19 3.79
C GLN A 518 19.45 11.27 4.63
N SER A 519 18.12 11.24 4.73
CA SER A 519 17.36 12.22 5.52
C SER A 519 17.75 12.19 7.01
N GLU A 520 18.00 11.01 7.57
CA GLU A 520 18.47 10.85 8.96
C GLU A 520 19.90 11.35 9.16
N VAL A 521 20.82 11.11 8.21
CA VAL A 521 22.17 11.66 8.27
C VAL A 521 22.15 13.19 8.29
N ILE A 522 21.33 13.85 7.46
CA ILE A 522 21.23 15.32 7.54
C ILE A 522 20.66 15.79 8.88
N MET A 523 19.75 15.02 9.49
CA MET A 523 19.29 15.32 10.83
C MET A 523 20.46 15.24 11.82
N PHE A 524 21.32 14.21 11.72
CA PHE A 524 22.53 14.09 12.52
C PHE A 524 23.50 15.24 12.31
N GLU A 525 23.77 15.64 11.07
CA GLU A 525 24.62 16.78 10.77
C GLU A 525 24.04 18.08 11.37
N THR A 526 22.71 18.23 11.42
CA THR A 526 22.06 19.38 12.07
C THR A 526 22.23 19.38 13.57
N VAL A 527 22.03 18.23 14.20
CA VAL A 527 22.28 18.03 15.63
C VAL A 527 23.73 18.33 15.97
N ILE A 528 24.68 17.85 15.16
CA ILE A 528 26.11 18.09 15.36
C ILE A 528 26.45 19.57 15.21
N LEU A 529 25.94 20.27 14.18
CA LEU A 529 26.16 21.71 14.03
C LEU A 529 25.61 22.51 15.21
N ILE A 530 24.47 22.08 15.77
CA ILE A 530 23.93 22.65 17.01
C ILE A 530 24.91 22.42 18.17
N LEU A 531 25.39 21.19 18.38
CA LEU A 531 26.18 20.84 19.56
C LEU A 531 27.66 21.25 19.49
N MET A 532 28.28 21.30 18.31
CA MET A 532 29.74 21.38 18.15
C MET A 532 30.37 22.69 18.61
N ASN A 533 29.58 23.76 18.74
CA ASN A 533 30.07 25.07 19.16
C ASN A 533 29.91 25.34 20.66
N TYR A 534 29.23 24.44 21.41
CA TYR A 534 29.10 24.56 22.86
C TYR A 534 30.25 23.86 23.58
N GLU A 535 30.77 24.46 24.66
CA GLU A 535 31.95 23.98 25.41
C GLU A 535 31.78 22.58 26.04
N LYS A 536 30.55 22.13 26.26
CA LYS A 536 30.23 20.79 26.81
C LYS A 536 29.95 19.73 25.74
N GLY A 537 30.14 20.04 24.45
CA GLY A 537 29.94 19.08 23.37
C GLY A 537 30.96 17.95 23.44
N THR A 538 30.62 16.85 24.12
CA THR A 538 31.44 15.62 24.11
C THR A 538 30.98 14.67 23.00
N PRO A 539 31.87 13.78 22.50
CA PRO A 539 31.50 12.77 21.52
C PRO A 539 30.35 11.87 21.99
N ASP A 540 30.32 11.55 23.29
CA ASP A 540 29.29 10.73 23.93
C ASP A 540 27.93 11.43 23.94
N LEU A 541 27.90 12.72 24.28
CA LEU A 541 26.68 13.54 24.27
C LEU A 541 26.11 13.61 22.86
N ILE A 542 26.97 13.86 21.86
CA ILE A 542 26.55 13.88 20.45
C ILE A 542 25.93 12.54 20.08
N LEU A 543 26.58 11.42 20.41
CA LEU A 543 26.07 10.09 20.08
C LEU A 543 24.71 9.79 20.74
N ASP A 544 24.50 10.23 21.99
CA ASP A 544 23.20 10.12 22.67
C ASP A 544 22.10 10.90 21.95
N TYR A 545 22.38 12.14 21.55
CA TYR A 545 21.45 12.90 20.72
C TYR A 545 21.24 12.24 19.35
N LEU A 546 22.27 11.71 18.69
CA LEU A 546 22.09 10.95 17.45
C LEU A 546 21.13 9.77 17.67
N SER A 547 21.21 9.05 18.80
CA SER A 547 20.22 8.01 19.13
C SER A 547 18.79 8.56 19.25
N LYS A 548 18.61 9.71 19.93
CA LYS A 548 17.30 10.36 20.12
C LYS A 548 16.64 10.78 18.80
N TYR A 549 17.43 11.19 17.81
CA TYR A 549 16.95 11.57 16.47
C TYR A 549 16.95 10.41 15.46
N SER A 550 17.53 9.27 15.80
CA SER A 550 17.65 8.13 14.89
C SER A 550 16.39 7.26 14.82
N THR A 551 16.12 6.75 13.62
CA THR A 551 15.08 5.75 13.36
C THR A 551 15.67 4.52 12.68
N ILE A 552 16.56 4.74 11.72
CA ILE A 552 17.27 3.74 10.93
C ILE A 552 18.52 3.28 11.66
N PHE A 553 19.34 4.25 12.06
CA PHE A 553 20.61 3.98 12.71
C PHE A 553 20.45 3.77 14.22
N LYS A 554 19.22 3.73 14.75
CA LYS A 554 18.94 3.62 16.18
C LYS A 554 19.56 2.40 16.83
N ASN A 555 19.29 1.20 16.32
CA ASN A 555 19.85 -0.01 16.94
C ASN A 555 21.38 -0.09 16.88
N PRO A 556 22.05 0.21 15.75
CA PRO A 556 23.51 0.22 15.73
C PRO A 556 24.09 1.30 16.66
N ILE A 557 23.50 2.50 16.71
CA ILE A 557 23.92 3.55 17.64
C ILE A 557 23.71 3.14 19.11
N ASP A 558 22.52 2.63 19.48
CA ASP A 558 22.22 2.16 20.84
C ASP A 558 23.18 1.06 21.29
N ARG A 559 23.55 0.15 20.38
CA ARG A 559 24.57 -0.88 20.67
C ARG A 559 25.95 -0.28 20.92
N ALA A 560 26.34 0.71 20.12
CA ALA A 560 27.60 1.41 20.31
C ALA A 560 27.60 2.14 21.66
N ILE A 561 26.55 2.90 22.00
CA ILE A 561 26.39 3.59 23.30
C ILE A 561 26.54 2.61 24.47
N ASN A 562 25.88 1.45 24.41
CA ASN A 562 25.99 0.44 25.47
C ASN A 562 27.41 -0.17 25.60
N LYS A 563 28.21 -0.16 24.53
CA LYS A 563 29.59 -0.68 24.52
C LYS A 563 30.64 0.40 24.84
N LEU A 564 30.35 1.68 24.62
CA LEU A 564 31.25 2.80 24.94
C LEU A 564 31.71 2.76 26.41
N GLN A 565 30.86 2.28 27.33
CA GLN A 565 31.20 2.09 28.75
C GLN A 565 32.39 1.13 29.01
N LYS A 566 32.91 0.41 27.99
CA LYS A 566 34.02 -0.55 28.10
C LYS A 566 35.25 -0.21 27.25
N SER A 567 35.07 0.34 26.04
CA SER A 567 36.16 0.70 25.11
C SER A 567 35.61 1.63 24.01
N ASN A 568 35.98 2.92 24.03
CA ASN A 568 35.39 3.94 23.16
C ASN A 568 35.67 3.70 21.66
N ASN A 569 36.94 3.60 21.28
CA ASN A 569 37.35 3.48 19.88
C ASN A 569 36.94 2.15 19.24
N GLU A 570 36.91 1.08 20.01
CA GLU A 570 36.52 -0.24 19.49
C GLU A 570 35.01 -0.26 19.16
N ALA A 571 34.17 0.33 20.01
CA ALA A 571 32.72 0.41 19.79
C ALA A 571 32.36 1.24 18.54
N LEU A 572 33.03 2.36 18.31
CA LEU A 572 32.80 3.20 17.12
C LEU A 572 33.35 2.55 15.83
N ASN A 573 34.45 1.80 15.91
CA ASN A 573 34.96 1.04 14.76
C ASN A 573 34.02 -0.11 14.39
N GLU A 574 33.51 -0.86 15.37
CA GLU A 574 32.46 -1.87 15.12
C GLU A 574 31.20 -1.24 14.49
N LEU A 575 30.83 -0.03 14.90
CA LEU A 575 29.69 0.70 14.32
C LEU A 575 29.91 1.02 12.83
N ILE A 576 31.13 1.40 12.44
CA ILE A 576 31.53 1.63 11.04
C ILE A 576 31.46 0.33 10.22
N GLU A 577 31.87 -0.80 10.81
CA GLU A 577 31.83 -2.11 10.15
C GLU A 577 30.38 -2.62 9.99
N GLU A 578 29.52 -2.35 10.98
CA GLU A 578 28.11 -2.75 10.94
C GLU A 578 27.30 -1.93 9.92
N VAL A 579 27.58 -0.62 9.83
CA VAL A 579 26.84 0.30 8.96
C VAL A 579 27.59 0.55 7.66
N ASN A 580 27.14 -0.08 6.57
CA ASN A 580 27.72 0.14 5.23
C ASN A 580 27.05 1.34 4.52
N TYR A 581 27.19 2.54 5.08
CA TYR A 581 26.75 3.80 4.49
C TYR A 581 27.79 4.92 4.69
N LYS A 582 28.43 5.35 3.59
CA LYS A 582 29.59 6.26 3.62
C LYS A 582 29.33 7.59 4.35
N PRO A 583 28.21 8.33 4.11
CA PRO A 583 27.95 9.59 4.81
C PRO A 583 27.86 9.42 6.33
N PHE A 584 27.17 8.38 6.79
CA PHE A 584 27.11 8.06 8.22
C PHE A 584 28.51 7.71 8.78
N ASN A 585 29.28 6.87 8.07
CA ASN A 585 30.62 6.49 8.52
C ASN A 585 31.58 7.68 8.58
N ASN A 586 31.39 8.72 7.77
CA ASN A 586 32.16 9.95 7.87
C ASN A 586 31.87 10.69 9.18
N ILE A 587 30.61 10.77 9.61
CA ILE A 587 30.23 11.34 10.91
C ILE A 587 30.92 10.58 12.05
N ILE A 588 30.86 9.24 12.04
CA ILE A 588 31.48 8.43 13.09
C ILE A 588 33.01 8.59 13.13
N LYS A 589 33.66 8.72 11.96
CA LYS A 589 35.10 9.00 11.90
C LYS A 589 35.45 10.37 12.49
N CYS A 590 34.61 11.37 12.29
CA CYS A 590 34.79 12.67 12.94
C CYS A 590 34.58 12.58 14.46
N LEU A 591 33.64 11.75 14.94
CA LEU A 591 33.48 11.47 16.38
C LEU A 591 34.73 10.79 16.98
N ILE A 592 35.30 9.82 16.28
CA ILE A 592 36.58 9.19 16.68
C ILE A 592 37.69 10.26 16.74
N LYS A 593 37.80 11.10 15.71
CA LYS A 593 38.79 12.17 15.67
C LYS A 593 38.61 13.19 16.81
N SER A 594 37.37 13.41 17.27
CA SER A 594 37.09 14.33 18.37
C SER A 594 37.55 13.85 19.75
N GLU A 595 38.13 12.66 19.86
CA GLU A 595 38.86 12.25 21.07
C GLU A 595 40.25 12.89 21.16
N ASP A 596 40.89 13.14 20.01
CA ASP A 596 42.25 13.70 19.92
C ASP A 596 42.26 15.24 19.80
N VAL A 597 41.16 15.83 19.34
CA VAL A 597 40.98 17.27 19.10
C VAL A 597 39.57 17.70 19.49
N ASP A 598 39.37 18.98 19.80
CA ASP A 598 38.04 19.49 20.15
C ASP A 598 36.99 19.14 19.08
N VAL A 599 35.75 18.88 19.51
CA VAL A 599 34.63 18.57 18.62
C VAL A 599 34.45 19.62 17.52
N SER A 600 34.55 20.91 17.86
CA SER A 600 34.50 22.01 16.88
C SER A 600 35.61 21.93 15.81
N GLN A 601 36.77 21.39 16.16
CA GLN A 601 37.87 21.17 15.22
C GLN A 601 37.67 19.91 14.38
N ALA A 602 37.18 18.82 14.99
CA ALA A 602 36.90 17.58 14.28
C ALA A 602 35.81 17.75 13.20
N PHE A 603 34.80 18.59 13.47
CA PHE A 603 33.67 18.86 12.58
C PHE A 603 33.76 20.20 11.82
N SER A 604 34.92 20.86 11.79
CA SER A 604 35.06 22.21 11.23
C SER A 604 34.59 22.35 9.78
N ASN A 605 34.72 21.30 8.97
CA ASN A 605 34.35 21.32 7.57
C ASN A 605 32.87 21.01 7.33
N LEU A 606 32.14 20.56 8.36
CA LEU A 606 30.77 20.08 8.23
C LEU A 606 29.81 21.16 7.72
N SER A 607 29.93 22.40 8.21
CA SER A 607 29.09 23.52 7.75
C SER A 607 29.31 23.82 6.26
N ASN A 608 30.57 23.87 5.82
CA ASN A 608 30.93 24.14 4.43
C ASN A 608 30.54 22.99 3.50
N ASP A 609 30.81 21.75 3.92
CA ASP A 609 30.39 20.55 3.20
C ASP A 609 28.87 20.55 3.03
N ARG A 610 28.12 20.84 4.10
CA ARG A 610 26.66 20.91 4.07
C ARG A 610 26.14 21.98 3.09
N LYS A 611 26.70 23.19 3.11
CA LYS A 611 26.32 24.27 2.17
C LYS A 611 26.58 23.87 0.72
N TYR A 612 27.70 23.17 0.45
CA TYR A 612 28.06 22.69 -0.88
C TYR A 612 27.13 21.55 -1.36
N TYR A 613 26.90 20.53 -0.53
CA TYR A 613 26.08 19.36 -0.88
C TYR A 613 24.57 19.63 -0.89
N SER A 614 24.10 20.74 -0.30
CA SER A 614 22.68 21.09 -0.28
C SER A 614 22.07 21.24 -1.69
N LYS A 615 22.78 21.92 -2.62
CA LYS A 615 22.29 22.13 -3.99
C LYS A 615 22.27 20.84 -4.81
N GLU A 616 23.36 20.06 -4.77
CA GLU A 616 23.44 18.76 -5.42
C GLU A 616 22.31 17.84 -4.92
N ARG A 617 22.02 17.89 -3.62
CA ARG A 617 20.94 17.13 -3.01
C ARG A 617 19.55 17.59 -3.45
N GLU A 618 19.27 18.89 -3.55
CA GLU A 618 17.98 19.34 -4.08
C GLU A 618 17.72 18.77 -5.47
N GLU A 619 18.76 18.66 -6.30
CA GLU A 619 18.68 18.00 -7.61
C GLU A 619 18.45 16.49 -7.49
N GLU A 620 19.13 15.81 -6.57
CA GLU A 620 18.90 14.38 -6.28
C GLU A 620 17.47 14.10 -5.78
N ASP A 621 16.94 14.94 -4.89
CA ASP A 621 15.58 14.86 -4.37
C ASP A 621 14.57 15.04 -5.51
N LYS A 622 14.75 16.06 -6.37
CA LYS A 622 13.92 16.28 -7.57
C LYS A 622 13.97 15.10 -8.51
N LYS A 623 15.16 14.57 -8.81
CA LYS A 623 15.35 13.40 -9.68
C LYS A 623 14.65 12.17 -9.11
N THR A 624 14.76 11.94 -7.82
CA THR A 624 14.13 10.82 -7.11
C THR A 624 12.61 10.92 -7.15
N ILE A 625 12.06 12.08 -6.82
CA ILE A 625 10.62 12.35 -6.89
C ILE A 625 10.14 12.10 -8.32
N TYR A 626 10.84 12.64 -9.32
CA TYR A 626 10.50 12.44 -10.72
C TYR A 626 10.50 10.95 -11.11
N GLN A 627 11.52 10.19 -10.69
CA GLN A 627 11.58 8.73 -10.94
C GLN A 627 10.40 7.99 -10.30
N ARG A 628 10.03 8.31 -9.06
CA ARG A 628 8.86 7.71 -8.38
C ARG A 628 7.55 8.06 -9.09
N VAL A 629 7.39 9.33 -9.48
CA VAL A 629 6.21 9.82 -10.21
C VAL A 629 6.09 9.17 -11.58
N SER A 630 7.18 9.09 -12.33
CA SER A 630 7.22 8.47 -13.65
C SER A 630 6.91 6.98 -13.58
N THR A 631 7.53 6.26 -12.63
CA THR A 631 7.27 4.84 -12.39
C THR A 631 5.81 4.59 -12.02
N SER A 632 5.24 5.41 -11.11
CA SER A 632 3.83 5.33 -10.75
C SER A 632 2.90 5.63 -11.91
N ARG A 633 3.25 6.60 -12.76
CA ARG A 633 2.49 6.92 -13.99
C ARG A 633 2.48 5.71 -14.93
N GLY A 634 3.63 5.10 -15.18
CA GLY A 634 3.73 3.86 -15.97
C GLY A 634 2.86 2.74 -15.39
N LEU A 635 2.97 2.47 -14.09
CA LEU A 635 2.16 1.45 -13.40
C LEU A 635 0.65 1.72 -13.52
N SER A 636 0.23 2.98 -13.48
CA SER A 636 -1.20 3.35 -13.60
C SER A 636 -1.78 3.11 -14.99
N PHE A 637 -0.94 3.07 -16.05
CA PHE A 637 -1.38 2.78 -17.41
C PHE A 637 -1.50 1.27 -17.69
N ILE A 638 -0.84 0.41 -16.92
CA ILE A 638 -0.86 -1.05 -17.14
C ILE A 638 -2.29 -1.61 -17.11
N PRO A 639 -3.14 -1.32 -16.10
CA PRO A 639 -4.53 -1.74 -16.10
C PRO A 639 -5.33 -1.32 -17.33
N ILE A 640 -5.11 -0.08 -17.82
CA ILE A 640 -5.79 0.46 -18.99
C ILE A 640 -5.42 -0.38 -20.22
N LEU A 641 -4.12 -0.58 -20.44
CA LEU A 641 -3.60 -1.36 -21.56
C LEU A 641 -4.11 -2.80 -21.52
N LEU A 642 -4.12 -3.44 -20.34
CA LEU A 642 -4.62 -4.80 -20.20
C LEU A 642 -6.11 -4.92 -20.52
N VAL A 643 -6.95 -3.97 -20.08
CA VAL A 643 -8.39 -3.97 -20.44
C VAL A 643 -8.56 -3.79 -21.95
N VAL A 644 -7.88 -2.81 -22.55
CA VAL A 644 -8.02 -2.50 -23.99
C VAL A 644 -7.52 -3.66 -24.86
N ILE A 645 -6.36 -4.23 -24.57
CA ILE A 645 -5.76 -5.27 -25.40
C ILE A 645 -6.42 -6.63 -25.14
N LEU A 646 -6.51 -7.05 -23.88
CA LEU A 646 -6.94 -8.41 -23.54
C LEU A 646 -8.46 -8.57 -23.45
N TYR A 647 -9.19 -7.54 -23.02
CA TYR A 647 -10.63 -7.66 -22.77
C TYR A 647 -11.51 -7.03 -23.86
N ILE A 648 -11.01 -6.03 -24.56
CA ILE A 648 -11.72 -5.34 -25.65
C ILE A 648 -11.26 -5.88 -27.02
N SER A 649 -9.96 -5.83 -27.32
CA SER A 649 -9.45 -6.20 -28.64
C SER A 649 -9.43 -7.70 -28.92
N THR A 650 -8.98 -8.52 -27.96
CA THR A 650 -8.92 -9.99 -28.11
C THR A 650 -10.26 -10.64 -28.50
N PRO A 651 -11.40 -10.37 -27.85
CA PRO A 651 -12.68 -10.94 -28.27
C PRO A 651 -13.05 -10.54 -29.71
N MET A 652 -12.81 -9.28 -30.11
CA MET A 652 -13.09 -8.83 -31.47
C MET A 652 -12.23 -9.57 -32.52
N MET A 653 -10.97 -9.83 -32.21
CA MET A 653 -10.09 -10.62 -33.09
C MET A 653 -10.58 -12.06 -33.23
N ILE A 654 -11.04 -12.68 -32.13
CA ILE A 654 -11.58 -14.04 -32.15
C ILE A 654 -12.86 -14.10 -33.00
N VAL A 655 -13.77 -13.14 -32.80
CA VAL A 655 -15.01 -13.02 -33.58
C VAL A 655 -14.70 -12.87 -35.06
N SER A 656 -13.82 -11.94 -35.41
CA SER A 656 -13.44 -11.70 -36.81
C SER A 656 -12.83 -12.95 -37.46
N SER A 657 -12.02 -13.71 -36.72
CA SER A 657 -11.45 -14.97 -37.21
C SER A 657 -12.52 -16.03 -37.45
N TYR A 658 -13.48 -16.16 -36.52
CA TYR A 658 -14.57 -17.13 -36.63
C TYR A 658 -15.53 -16.81 -37.79
N GLU A 659 -15.86 -15.53 -37.99
CA GLU A 659 -16.68 -15.08 -39.12
C GLU A 659 -15.96 -15.33 -40.46
N MET A 660 -14.65 -15.08 -40.52
CA MET A 660 -13.84 -15.37 -41.71
C MET A 660 -13.82 -16.88 -42.03
N ASP A 661 -13.66 -17.72 -41.01
CA ASP A 661 -13.68 -19.18 -41.17
C ASP A 661 -15.04 -19.70 -41.66
N ASN A 662 -16.14 -19.13 -41.15
CA ASN A 662 -17.48 -19.49 -41.61
C ASN A 662 -17.73 -19.01 -43.05
N PHE A 663 -17.35 -17.78 -43.38
CA PHE A 663 -17.46 -17.25 -44.74
C PHE A 663 -16.66 -18.09 -45.74
N ASN A 664 -15.44 -18.48 -45.38
CA ASN A 664 -14.62 -19.37 -46.20
C ASN A 664 -15.27 -20.75 -46.39
N LYS A 665 -15.88 -21.31 -45.34
CA LYS A 665 -16.62 -22.58 -45.42
C LYS A 665 -17.84 -22.46 -46.34
N GLU A 666 -18.62 -21.39 -46.23
CA GLU A 666 -19.76 -21.13 -47.10
C GLU A 666 -19.36 -20.98 -48.57
N MET A 667 -18.25 -20.29 -48.87
CA MET A 667 -17.72 -20.18 -50.23
C MET A 667 -17.12 -21.49 -50.77
N SER A 668 -16.68 -22.39 -49.89
CA SER A 668 -16.10 -23.69 -50.28
C SER A 668 -17.15 -24.80 -50.47
N MET A 669 -18.41 -24.56 -50.10
CA MET A 669 -19.49 -25.51 -50.40
C MET A 669 -19.83 -25.42 -51.90
N PRO A 670 -19.90 -26.55 -52.63
CA PRO A 670 -20.31 -26.53 -54.02
C PRO A 670 -21.74 -25.97 -54.10
N LEU A 671 -21.99 -25.09 -55.07
CA LEU A 671 -23.33 -24.66 -55.44
C LEU A 671 -24.11 -25.91 -55.89
N GLU A 672 -24.90 -26.50 -55.00
CA GLU A 672 -25.95 -27.44 -55.38
C GLU A 672 -27.02 -26.64 -56.15
N ASN A 673 -26.95 -26.73 -57.49
CA ASN A 673 -28.04 -26.42 -58.40
C ASN A 673 -28.91 -27.66 -58.62
#